data_AF-A0A359IFC0-F1
#
_entry.id   AF-A0A359IFC0-F1
#
_cell.length_a   1.000
_cell.length_b   1.000
_cell.length_c   1.000
_cell.angle_alpha   90.00
_cell.angle_beta   90.00
_cell.angle_gamma   90.00
#
_symmetry.space_group_name_H-M   'P 1'
#
loop_
_entity.id
_entity.type
_entity.pdbx_description
1 polymer ?
#
loop_
_entity_poly.entity_id
_entity_poly.type
_entity_poly.pdbx_seq_one_letter_code
_entity_poly.pdbx_strand_id
1 'polypeptide(L)'
;RGIYTLALKGNILEMGPNTFPKPFSSRELSQFLSEKKLDPENHTRLHHGETVVLGPLGNSENQVITALSPVYDPATGSVTMLVGIDILYDTYSNLLWLTQRTVLIMSALIVVILLSGALINLAWRKRQESILQHLEIIITVVLGLLMTLTLTFMVYNYEHLERNEIFMQFCSSISEDVTRSFETIGNNLDRLVSFHENSDYVNDTEFLRFVEPITNTSHAWFYSWVDYIDQADLESYEYQISKEKKRPFKVWEKTDEGSSIPVTPRNFYYPVRQIAPLTLHAGLIGFDIASDPNLRETLNELLITNRITATGILPEYRGNPSSNIMYIMKPAFRYAYKEYENHFSCDLMGIALTALHLPTILHRSITTSSLGVDSLICIYLVDLEDKEGQRIISSYGQNKQAPRATFVEKETLQGFKHSNSYPLFMFGRSLALVTHPTQAFYSSFPLRTTRLTFAAGLILTLMLALFVAYLRNRENRLVKLVDQRTLELQEREEKYRLLTDNSVDMIWLMDMNYNFQYISPAARQMLGYEPVDMIGRNIQEFCSKGQFDAVTAVFQKALEALPENNGQTFETELIHRNKTHLPVEISTSLLLDNQGNPIGIQGNARDITERKKADEQLHNSDRIFNYALDMLCIAGFDGYFKVLNPSWTRVLGWSEEELLSKPWIEFVHPEDKGSMENVHSVLIDGQEIYQFENRFLCKDGTIKWLAWNSFPYPEEKILYGVARDITDKKKMEGQLRGRLKELACISLVRKETLQNLPEKEFCKRVIRHVKGAMQFPDSAFPVIELKGRIYRNGSTNLDLDKNLQSLIKARGEVLGRLLVFYTENKPFIIPEEQDLIHSVADAIGLWYEWKQAQARETHAKQVLLGIRNVNQLIVKETDRDALIEKACKNLTETLGYQDAWITIIDNEKELHITKTSAKDICGFKKYFDQFNNDNLPACITDVISSQSLHVYHRLDIACSQCEYSDKAPDCDVYSAPLNYQDKLYGILTVGVPPEFADLKEEQNLFIEMAEDIGFALYKIELEEKRRVSEQQILKNLQEKEILLQEIHHRVKNNLNVISSLLKLQARKIKTKEDAIEAFQNSTNRVLAMALVHKKLYDTKNFEAVDMESYLAGLAHHLVSTYSHGARIHVKSDVENIALNINTAVSCGLILNELISNALKYAFQGRETGEIHLKVFAPDSETVQIKVKDNGVGLPKGFDSKKSDTLGFHLVELLTEQIKGSLQVESKKSRGTVFTITFPQEE
;
A
#
# COMPACT_ATOMS: atom_id res chain seq x y z
N ARG A 1 -15.19 7.45 -37.30
CA ARG A 1 -16.15 7.03 -38.36
C ARG A 1 -15.41 6.87 -39.70
N GLY A 2 -14.31 7.61 -39.92
CA GLY A 2 -13.24 7.33 -40.87
C GLY A 2 -11.92 7.90 -40.36
N ILE A 3 -10.80 7.36 -40.86
CA ILE A 3 -9.47 7.96 -40.74
C ILE A 3 -9.19 8.60 -42.09
N TYR A 4 -8.84 9.88 -42.10
CA TYR A 4 -8.59 10.61 -43.34
C TYR A 4 -7.36 11.48 -43.22
N THR A 5 -6.77 11.81 -44.36
CA THR A 5 -5.57 12.62 -44.41
C THR A 5 -5.86 13.99 -44.98
N LEU A 6 -5.23 15.02 -44.43
CA LEU A 6 -5.35 16.42 -44.87
C LEU A 6 -3.95 16.98 -45.16
N ALA A 7 -3.84 17.80 -46.20
CA ALA A 7 -2.69 18.65 -46.45
C ALA A 7 -2.93 20.04 -45.84
N LEU A 8 -1.92 20.59 -45.18
CA LEU A 8 -1.95 21.95 -44.65
C LEU A 8 -1.33 22.91 -45.66
N LYS A 9 -2.15 23.74 -46.31
CA LYS A 9 -1.70 24.72 -47.31
C LYS A 9 -1.97 26.13 -46.78
N GLY A 10 -1.00 26.70 -46.08
CA GLY A 10 -1.21 27.92 -45.31
C GLY A 10 -2.12 27.67 -44.11
N ASN A 11 -3.25 28.38 -44.01
CA ASN A 11 -4.26 28.20 -42.94
C ASN A 11 -5.50 27.41 -43.39
N ILE A 12 -5.44 26.81 -44.59
CA ILE A 12 -6.55 26.07 -45.19
C ILE A 12 -6.19 24.58 -45.17
N LEU A 13 -7.16 23.76 -44.75
CA LEU A 13 -7.06 22.30 -44.79
C LEU A 13 -7.62 21.79 -46.11
N GLU A 14 -6.80 21.06 -46.87
CA GLU A 14 -7.23 20.37 -48.10
C GLU A 14 -7.21 18.86 -47.88
N MET A 15 -8.20 18.13 -48.40
CA MET A 15 -8.24 16.66 -48.30
C MET A 15 -7.19 15.99 -49.19
N GLY A 16 -6.49 15.00 -48.66
CA GLY A 16 -5.50 14.20 -49.38
C GLY A 16 -6.11 13.14 -50.32
N PRO A 17 -5.35 12.64 -51.31
CA PRO A 17 -5.85 11.77 -52.38
C PRO A 17 -6.26 10.35 -51.94
N ASN A 18 -5.80 9.85 -50.79
CA ASN A 18 -6.02 8.46 -50.34
C ASN A 18 -7.02 8.35 -49.18
N THR A 19 -8.21 8.92 -49.34
CA THR A 19 -9.25 8.88 -48.29
C THR A 19 -10.20 7.69 -48.50
N PHE A 20 -10.11 6.64 -47.67
CA PHE A 20 -10.99 5.46 -47.66
C PHE A 20 -11.50 5.15 -46.24
N PRO A 21 -12.75 4.65 -46.05
CA PRO A 21 -13.82 4.41 -47.02
C PRO A 21 -14.83 5.58 -47.08
N LYS A 22 -15.62 5.62 -48.16
CA LYS A 22 -16.80 6.48 -48.32
C LYS A 22 -17.94 6.02 -47.39
N PRO A 23 -18.36 6.82 -46.40
CA PRO A 23 -19.79 6.99 -46.12
C PRO A 23 -20.24 8.41 -46.49
N PHE A 24 -21.54 8.55 -46.68
CA PHE A 24 -22.28 9.68 -47.28
C PHE A 24 -22.17 11.06 -46.58
N SER A 25 -21.10 11.37 -45.83
CA SER A 25 -20.89 12.65 -45.12
C SER A 25 -19.51 13.31 -45.35
N SER A 26 -18.57 12.64 -46.04
CA SER A 26 -17.21 13.17 -46.23
C SER A 26 -17.15 14.42 -47.10
N ARG A 27 -18.11 14.60 -48.02
CA ARG A 27 -18.16 15.77 -48.91
C ARG A 27 -18.54 17.05 -48.15
N GLU A 28 -19.52 16.97 -47.25
CA GLU A 28 -19.95 18.11 -46.41
C GLU A 28 -18.88 18.48 -45.37
N LEU A 29 -18.24 17.49 -44.74
CA LEU A 29 -17.12 17.73 -43.81
C LEU A 29 -15.89 18.30 -44.54
N SER A 30 -15.58 17.79 -45.74
CA SER A 30 -14.49 18.32 -46.57
C SER A 30 -14.75 19.75 -46.98
N GLN A 31 -16.00 20.07 -47.35
CA GLN A 31 -16.40 21.42 -47.72
C GLN A 31 -16.30 22.35 -46.49
N PHE A 32 -16.81 21.92 -45.33
CA PHE A 32 -16.76 22.69 -44.09
C PHE A 32 -15.32 22.95 -43.58
N LEU A 33 -14.45 21.93 -43.62
CA LEU A 33 -13.03 22.06 -43.23
C LEU A 33 -12.22 22.89 -44.24
N SER A 34 -12.58 22.85 -45.53
CA SER A 34 -11.93 23.67 -46.57
C SER A 34 -12.39 25.13 -46.56
N GLU A 35 -13.62 25.41 -46.11
CA GLU A 35 -14.21 26.76 -46.09
C GLU A 35 -13.87 27.57 -44.81
N LYS A 36 -13.60 26.91 -43.68
CA LYS A 36 -13.18 27.59 -42.44
C LYS A 36 -11.65 27.62 -42.31
N LYS A 37 -11.08 28.83 -42.20
CA LYS A 37 -9.69 29.00 -41.73
C LYS A 37 -9.56 28.43 -40.32
N LEU A 38 -8.50 27.67 -40.08
CA LEU A 38 -8.13 27.31 -38.71
C LEU A 38 -7.93 28.57 -37.88
N ASP A 39 -8.37 28.52 -36.63
CA ASP A 39 -8.02 29.53 -35.65
C ASP A 39 -6.49 29.62 -35.52
N PRO A 40 -5.91 30.84 -35.41
CA PRO A 40 -4.45 31.02 -35.34
C PRO A 40 -3.77 30.23 -34.22
N GLU A 41 -4.45 30.00 -33.08
CA GLU A 41 -3.90 29.21 -31.98
C GLU A 41 -3.78 27.74 -32.38
N ASN A 42 -4.86 27.16 -32.90
CA ASN A 42 -4.88 25.77 -33.37
C ASN A 42 -3.93 25.55 -34.56
N HIS A 43 -3.79 26.54 -35.44
CA HIS A 43 -2.82 26.52 -36.53
C HIS A 43 -1.38 26.48 -36.01
N THR A 44 -1.06 27.34 -35.03
CA THR A 44 0.25 27.37 -34.38
C THR A 44 0.54 26.05 -33.69
N ARG A 45 -0.43 25.50 -32.97
CA ARG A 45 -0.32 24.21 -32.26
C ARG A 45 -0.04 23.06 -33.22
N LEU A 46 -0.75 22.96 -34.34
CA LEU A 46 -0.48 21.93 -35.36
C LEU A 46 0.91 22.09 -35.99
N HIS A 47 1.37 23.32 -36.25
CA HIS A 47 2.73 23.58 -36.75
C HIS A 47 3.83 23.24 -35.75
N HIS A 48 3.56 23.41 -34.45
CA HIS A 48 4.45 22.98 -33.36
C HIS A 48 4.31 21.51 -33.01
N GLY A 49 3.40 20.81 -33.69
CA GLY A 49 3.30 19.37 -33.56
C GLY A 49 2.24 18.81 -32.64
N GLU A 50 1.38 19.66 -32.12
CA GLU A 50 0.36 19.27 -31.16
C GLU A 50 -0.90 18.78 -31.86
N THR A 51 -1.54 17.78 -31.25
CA THR A 51 -2.86 17.31 -31.70
C THR A 51 -3.96 18.29 -31.26
N VAL A 52 -4.90 18.58 -32.16
CA VAL A 52 -5.99 19.53 -31.93
C VAL A 52 -7.34 18.84 -32.11
N VAL A 53 -8.32 19.18 -31.26
CA VAL A 53 -9.71 18.71 -31.39
C VAL A 53 -10.59 19.88 -31.84
N LEU A 54 -11.39 19.66 -32.89
CA LEU A 54 -12.26 20.62 -33.53
C LEU A 54 -13.71 20.14 -33.50
N GLY A 55 -14.64 21.01 -33.11
CA GLY A 55 -16.07 20.80 -33.29
C GLY A 55 -16.94 21.32 -32.15
N PRO A 56 -18.28 21.11 -32.22
CA PRO A 56 -18.98 20.35 -33.27
C PRO A 56 -18.90 21.00 -34.66
N LEU A 57 -18.64 20.18 -35.68
CA LEU A 57 -18.58 20.54 -37.11
C LEU A 57 -19.71 19.84 -37.86
N GLY A 58 -20.29 20.47 -38.88
CA GLY A 58 -21.39 19.91 -39.68
C GLY A 58 -22.78 20.47 -39.34
N ASN A 59 -23.81 19.92 -39.97
CA ASN A 59 -25.18 20.43 -39.95
C ASN A 59 -25.95 19.83 -38.75
N SER A 60 -27.13 20.38 -38.41
CA SER A 60 -27.92 19.97 -37.23
C SER A 60 -28.25 18.47 -37.14
N GLU A 61 -28.25 17.75 -38.27
CA GLU A 61 -28.53 16.31 -38.32
C GLU A 61 -27.28 15.40 -38.34
N ASN A 62 -26.07 15.96 -38.47
CA ASN A 62 -24.86 15.16 -38.69
C ASN A 62 -23.60 15.85 -38.14
N GLN A 63 -23.68 16.35 -36.90
CA GLN A 63 -22.55 17.00 -36.23
C GLN A 63 -21.47 15.98 -35.83
N VAL A 64 -20.22 16.37 -35.99
CA VAL A 64 -19.03 15.56 -35.64
C VAL A 64 -18.01 16.36 -34.83
N ILE A 65 -17.25 15.66 -34.00
CA ILE A 65 -16.03 16.15 -33.36
C ILE A 65 -14.85 15.47 -34.07
N THR A 66 -13.87 16.26 -34.48
CA THR A 66 -12.70 15.83 -35.25
C THR A 66 -11.43 16.07 -34.45
N ALA A 67 -10.58 15.05 -34.30
CA ALA A 67 -9.21 15.20 -33.81
C ALA A 67 -8.26 15.22 -35.01
N LEU A 68 -7.32 16.18 -35.04
CA LEU A 68 -6.29 16.35 -36.07
C LEU A 68 -4.92 16.18 -35.44
N SER A 69 -4.10 15.28 -35.97
CA SER A 69 -2.73 15.02 -35.50
C SER A 69 -1.72 15.24 -36.64
N PRO A 70 -0.63 16.00 -36.42
CA PRO A 70 0.38 16.25 -37.44
C PRO A 70 1.33 15.07 -37.64
N VAL A 71 1.69 14.83 -38.91
CA VAL A 71 2.68 13.83 -39.34
C VAL A 71 3.89 14.57 -39.89
N TYR A 72 5.06 14.24 -39.37
CA TYR A 72 6.31 14.89 -39.73
C TYR A 72 7.11 14.08 -40.73
N ASP A 73 7.88 14.81 -41.53
CA ASP A 73 8.98 14.24 -42.28
C ASP A 73 10.19 14.10 -41.35
N PRO A 74 10.70 12.88 -41.11
CA PRO A 74 11.84 12.64 -40.22
C PRO A 74 13.13 13.35 -40.67
N ALA A 75 13.30 13.59 -41.96
CA ALA A 75 14.51 14.21 -42.50
C ALA A 75 14.49 15.75 -42.35
N THR A 76 13.31 16.36 -42.39
CA THR A 76 13.15 17.82 -42.37
C THR A 76 12.55 18.37 -41.08
N GLY A 77 11.92 17.52 -40.25
CA GLY A 77 11.21 17.90 -39.03
C GLY A 77 9.93 18.72 -39.29
N SER A 78 9.56 18.90 -40.56
CA SER A 78 8.40 19.71 -40.96
C SER A 78 7.13 18.86 -41.02
N VAL A 79 5.99 19.47 -40.67
CA VAL A 79 4.67 18.81 -40.79
C VAL A 79 4.34 18.66 -42.28
N THR A 80 4.27 17.42 -42.74
CA THR A 80 4.03 17.08 -44.16
C THR A 80 2.55 16.81 -44.43
N MET A 81 1.83 16.31 -43.42
CA MET A 81 0.43 15.90 -43.52
C MET A 81 -0.24 15.97 -42.15
N LEU A 82 -1.57 16.07 -42.11
CA LEU A 82 -2.37 15.88 -40.91
C LEU A 82 -3.24 14.63 -41.06
N VAL A 83 -3.40 13.88 -39.99
CA VAL A 83 -4.33 12.74 -39.90
C VAL A 83 -5.52 13.15 -39.05
N GLY A 84 -6.71 13.00 -39.61
CA GLY A 84 -7.99 13.33 -38.96
C GLY A 84 -8.78 12.08 -38.58
N ILE A 85 -9.38 12.10 -37.39
CA ILE A 85 -10.33 11.08 -36.91
C ILE A 85 -11.60 11.77 -36.42
N ASP A 86 -12.76 11.27 -36.82
CA ASP A 86 -14.07 11.81 -36.47
C ASP A 86 -14.91 10.92 -35.55
N ILE A 87 -15.65 11.55 -34.62
CA ILE A 87 -16.69 10.94 -33.81
C ILE A 87 -18.00 11.73 -33.94
N LEU A 88 -19.14 11.05 -33.91
CA LEU A 88 -20.46 11.69 -33.92
C LEU A 88 -20.64 12.54 -32.66
N TYR A 89 -21.17 13.75 -32.81
CA TYR A 89 -21.45 14.64 -31.70
C TYR A 89 -22.38 13.99 -30.68
N ASP A 90 -23.43 13.30 -31.11
CA ASP A 90 -24.34 12.59 -30.20
C ASP A 90 -23.64 11.48 -29.42
N THR A 91 -22.66 10.81 -30.03
CA THR A 91 -21.86 9.80 -29.32
C THR A 91 -20.94 10.47 -28.31
N TYR A 92 -20.28 11.55 -28.70
CA TYR A 92 -19.41 12.34 -27.83
C TYR A 92 -20.18 12.99 -26.66
N SER A 93 -21.34 13.58 -26.93
CA SER A 93 -22.20 14.23 -25.94
C SER A 93 -22.82 13.21 -24.99
N ASN A 94 -23.22 12.02 -25.47
CA ASN A 94 -23.65 10.93 -24.61
C ASN A 94 -22.51 10.42 -23.71
N LEU A 95 -21.28 10.32 -24.22
CA LEU A 95 -20.11 9.97 -23.41
C LEU A 95 -19.84 11.02 -22.32
N LEU A 96 -19.93 12.32 -22.67
CA LEU A 96 -19.80 13.44 -21.73
C LEU A 96 -20.91 13.42 -20.68
N TRP A 97 -22.15 13.16 -21.11
CA TRP A 97 -23.31 13.08 -20.24
C TRP A 97 -23.21 11.89 -19.30
N LEU A 98 -22.79 10.71 -19.77
CA LEU A 98 -22.57 9.53 -18.95
C LEU A 98 -21.51 9.76 -17.86
N THR A 99 -20.44 10.50 -18.18
CA THR A 99 -19.39 10.86 -17.21
C THR A 99 -19.85 11.90 -16.21
N GLN A 100 -20.68 12.88 -16.61
CA GLN A 100 -21.21 13.91 -15.70
C GLN A 100 -22.41 13.43 -14.86
N ARG A 101 -23.19 12.47 -15.37
CA ARG A 101 -24.44 12.00 -14.74
C ARG A 101 -24.21 11.41 -13.36
N THR A 102 -23.14 10.65 -13.18
CA THR A 102 -22.80 10.07 -11.88
C THR A 102 -22.56 11.18 -10.86
N VAL A 103 -21.78 12.21 -11.19
CA VAL A 103 -21.54 13.36 -10.30
C VAL A 103 -22.86 14.06 -9.97
N LEU A 104 -23.71 14.35 -10.97
CA LEU A 104 -24.99 15.03 -10.77
C LEU A 104 -25.98 14.24 -9.90
N ILE A 105 -26.14 12.93 -10.14
CA ILE A 105 -27.01 12.07 -9.34
C ILE A 105 -26.53 12.05 -7.88
N MET A 106 -25.22 11.99 -7.67
CA MET A 106 -24.61 11.92 -6.35
C MET A 106 -24.76 13.24 -5.58
N SER A 107 -24.52 14.38 -6.24
CA SER A 107 -24.78 15.71 -5.67
C SER A 107 -26.25 15.89 -5.30
N ALA A 108 -27.17 15.47 -6.16
CA ALA A 108 -28.61 15.53 -5.88
C ALA A 108 -29.00 14.65 -4.68
N LEU A 109 -28.43 13.45 -4.57
CA LEU A 109 -28.72 12.52 -3.47
C LEU A 109 -28.27 13.09 -2.12
N ILE A 110 -27.08 13.70 -2.05
CA ILE A 110 -26.59 14.37 -0.83
C ILE A 110 -27.53 15.52 -0.42
N VAL A 111 -27.98 16.32 -1.39
CA VAL A 111 -28.92 17.42 -1.12
C VAL A 111 -30.26 16.88 -0.61
N VAL A 112 -30.78 15.79 -1.18
CA VAL A 112 -32.03 15.15 -0.73
C VAL A 112 -31.87 14.60 0.69
N ILE A 113 -30.74 14.00 1.04
CA ILE A 113 -30.45 13.54 2.41
C ILE A 113 -30.46 14.71 3.40
N LEU A 114 -29.79 15.81 3.07
CA LEU A 114 -29.71 17.00 3.93
C LEU A 114 -31.08 17.68 4.10
N LEU A 115 -31.83 17.84 3.01
CA LEU A 115 -33.16 18.45 3.04
C LEU A 115 -34.19 17.57 3.76
N SER A 116 -34.16 16.25 3.55
CA SER A 116 -35.04 15.32 4.25
C SER A 116 -34.76 15.30 5.75
N GLY A 117 -33.48 15.28 6.15
CA GLY A 117 -33.10 15.43 7.56
C GLY A 117 -33.60 16.75 8.19
N ALA A 118 -33.49 17.87 7.47
CA ALA A 118 -33.98 19.16 7.93
C ALA A 118 -35.52 19.22 8.04
N LEU A 119 -36.24 18.70 7.04
CA LEU A 119 -37.71 18.65 7.02
C LEU A 119 -38.27 17.75 8.11
N ILE A 120 -37.64 16.59 8.36
CA ILE A 120 -38.01 15.69 9.45
C ILE A 120 -37.85 16.39 10.81
N ASN A 121 -36.72 17.07 11.04
CA ASN A 121 -36.48 17.82 12.27
C ASN A 121 -37.54 18.94 12.49
N LEU A 122 -37.90 19.66 11.43
CA LEU A 122 -38.99 20.65 11.44
C LEU A 122 -40.36 20.04 11.75
N ALA A 123 -40.67 18.87 11.20
CA ALA A 123 -41.92 18.15 11.46
C ALA A 123 -41.98 17.58 12.89
N TRP A 124 -40.83 17.16 13.43
CA TRP A 124 -40.68 16.55 14.76
C TRP A 124 -40.96 17.52 15.91
N ARG A 125 -40.69 18.82 15.74
CA ARG A 125 -41.07 19.85 16.73
C ARG A 125 -42.59 19.97 16.97
N LYS A 126 -43.43 19.35 16.13
CA LYS A 126 -44.89 19.54 16.15
C LYS A 126 -45.71 18.34 16.64
N ARG A 127 -45.14 17.14 16.85
CA ARG A 127 -45.92 15.94 17.23
C ARG A 127 -45.24 15.10 18.32
N GLN A 128 -45.99 14.80 19.38
CA GLN A 128 -45.56 14.11 20.59
C GLN A 128 -46.29 12.75 20.69
N GLU A 129 -46.03 11.82 19.76
CA GLU A 129 -46.61 10.47 19.75
C GLU A 129 -45.53 9.39 19.98
N SER A 130 -45.86 8.28 20.66
CA SER A 130 -44.86 7.29 21.13
C SER A 130 -44.24 6.42 20.04
N ILE A 131 -44.94 6.19 18.92
CA ILE A 131 -44.42 5.44 17.76
C ILE A 131 -43.25 6.18 17.09
N LEU A 132 -43.18 7.51 17.21
CA LEU A 132 -42.10 8.34 16.66
C LEU A 132 -40.79 8.23 17.43
N GLN A 133 -40.77 7.59 18.61
CA GLN A 133 -39.56 7.52 19.44
C GLN A 133 -38.44 6.64 18.87
N HIS A 134 -38.75 5.72 17.94
CA HIS A 134 -37.75 4.83 17.33
C HIS A 134 -37.43 5.20 15.87
N LEU A 135 -38.19 6.15 15.30
CA LEU A 135 -38.02 6.59 13.91
C LEU A 135 -36.68 7.30 13.68
N GLU A 136 -36.15 8.04 14.66
CA GLU A 136 -34.83 8.70 14.56
C GLU A 136 -33.68 7.71 14.34
N ILE A 137 -33.71 6.57 15.06
CA ILE A 137 -32.69 5.53 14.93
C ILE A 137 -32.83 4.87 13.55
N ILE A 138 -34.05 4.58 13.11
CA ILE A 138 -34.33 4.01 11.78
C ILE A 138 -33.86 4.97 10.69
N ILE A 139 -34.17 6.25 10.79
CA ILE A 139 -33.75 7.29 9.84
C ILE A 139 -32.23 7.41 9.82
N THR A 140 -31.57 7.37 10.97
CA THR A 140 -30.10 7.40 11.06
C THR A 140 -29.47 6.20 10.36
N VAL A 141 -30.03 5.00 10.54
CA VAL A 141 -29.58 3.78 9.86
C VAL A 141 -29.81 3.88 8.35
N VAL A 142 -30.99 4.32 7.91
CA VAL A 142 -31.32 4.46 6.48
C VAL A 142 -30.42 5.48 5.80
N LEU A 143 -30.22 6.66 6.39
CA LEU A 143 -29.35 7.69 5.84
C LEU A 143 -27.88 7.25 5.84
N GLY A 144 -27.41 6.60 6.91
CA GLY A 144 -26.05 6.08 6.99
C GLY A 144 -25.78 4.97 5.97
N LEU A 145 -26.73 4.06 5.76
CA LEU A 145 -26.67 3.03 4.71
C LEU A 145 -26.66 3.65 3.31
N LEU A 146 -27.51 4.63 3.07
CA LEU A 146 -27.60 5.30 1.77
C LEU A 146 -26.31 6.05 1.46
N MET A 147 -25.74 6.76 2.44
CA MET A 147 -24.42 7.41 2.31
C MET A 147 -23.29 6.39 2.13
N THR A 148 -23.33 5.26 2.83
CA THR A 148 -22.35 4.17 2.69
C THR A 148 -22.39 3.55 1.29
N LEU A 149 -23.58 3.24 0.77
CA LEU A 149 -23.76 2.69 -0.59
C LEU A 149 -23.28 3.67 -1.65
N THR A 150 -23.60 4.95 -1.47
CA THR A 150 -23.19 6.07 -2.33
C THR A 150 -21.67 6.18 -2.39
N LEU A 151 -21.01 6.28 -1.24
CA LEU A 151 -19.54 6.37 -1.16
C LEU A 151 -18.87 5.09 -1.71
N THR A 152 -19.41 3.92 -1.40
CA THR A 152 -18.91 2.63 -1.91
C THR A 152 -19.02 2.57 -3.43
N PHE A 153 -20.14 3.02 -4.00
CA PHE A 153 -20.32 3.09 -5.46
C PHE A 153 -19.33 4.06 -6.12
N MET A 154 -19.00 5.17 -5.47
CA MET A 154 -17.99 6.11 -5.95
C MET A 154 -16.59 5.48 -5.96
N VAL A 155 -16.19 4.87 -4.85
CA VAL A 155 -14.89 4.16 -4.74
C VAL A 155 -14.83 2.99 -5.72
N TYR A 156 -15.94 2.26 -5.91
CA TYR A 156 -16.06 1.20 -6.91
C TYR A 156 -15.79 1.71 -8.33
N ASN A 157 -16.45 2.80 -8.73
CA ASN A 157 -16.24 3.38 -10.06
C ASN A 157 -14.80 3.88 -10.23
N TYR A 158 -14.22 4.49 -9.19
CA TYR A 158 -12.83 4.95 -9.21
C TYR A 158 -11.85 3.78 -9.36
N GLU A 159 -11.90 2.78 -8.48
CA GLU A 159 -11.02 1.59 -8.57
C GLU A 159 -11.24 0.83 -9.89
N HIS A 160 -12.46 0.83 -10.44
CA HIS A 160 -12.72 0.23 -11.74
C HIS A 160 -12.05 0.99 -12.89
N LEU A 161 -12.09 2.33 -12.85
CA LEU A 161 -11.39 3.18 -13.83
C LEU A 161 -9.87 3.01 -13.72
N GLU A 162 -9.33 3.06 -12.50
CA GLU A 162 -7.90 2.85 -12.23
C GLU A 162 -7.42 1.48 -12.71
N ARG A 163 -8.19 0.42 -12.43
CA ARG A 163 -7.89 -0.93 -12.93
C ARG A 163 -7.91 -1.00 -14.47
N ASN A 164 -8.86 -0.31 -15.11
CA ASN A 164 -8.88 -0.24 -16.57
C ASN A 164 -7.68 0.54 -17.10
N GLU A 165 -7.24 1.61 -16.44
CA GLU A 165 -6.06 2.38 -16.81
C GLU A 165 -4.78 1.53 -16.72
N ILE A 166 -4.62 0.78 -15.63
CA ILE A 166 -3.53 -0.20 -15.48
C ILE A 166 -3.56 -1.22 -16.63
N PHE A 167 -4.73 -1.75 -16.96
CA PHE A 167 -4.88 -2.67 -18.10
C PHE A 167 -4.45 -2.03 -19.42
N MET A 168 -4.86 -0.78 -19.67
CA MET A 168 -4.50 -0.03 -20.88
C MET A 168 -3.00 0.23 -20.98
N GLN A 169 -2.33 0.51 -19.85
CA GLN A 169 -0.87 0.68 -19.81
C GLN A 169 -0.13 -0.60 -20.20
N PHE A 170 -0.55 -1.76 -19.66
CA PHE A 170 0.00 -3.04 -20.08
C PHE A 170 -0.19 -3.26 -21.58
N CYS A 171 -1.39 -3.01 -22.10
CA CYS A 171 -1.67 -3.23 -23.51
C CYS A 171 -0.88 -2.29 -24.44
N SER A 172 -0.69 -1.03 -24.04
CA SER A 172 0.13 -0.07 -24.80
C SER A 172 1.59 -0.52 -24.87
N SER A 173 2.16 -0.92 -23.74
CA SER A 173 3.54 -1.43 -23.66
C SER A 173 3.76 -2.64 -24.57
N ILE A 174 2.82 -3.60 -24.54
CA ILE A 174 2.91 -4.78 -25.40
C ILE A 174 2.75 -4.40 -26.89
N SER A 175 1.84 -3.47 -27.21
CA SER A 175 1.68 -2.98 -28.59
C SER A 175 2.97 -2.33 -29.10
N GLU A 176 3.68 -1.57 -28.27
CA GLU A 176 4.97 -0.97 -28.62
C GLU A 176 6.05 -2.03 -28.87
N ASP A 177 6.14 -3.06 -28.03
CA ASP A 177 7.10 -4.15 -28.21
C ASP A 177 6.84 -4.95 -29.51
N VAL A 178 5.58 -5.22 -29.82
CA VAL A 178 5.17 -5.85 -31.07
C VAL A 178 5.49 -4.93 -32.26
N THR A 179 5.18 -3.63 -32.17
CA THR A 179 5.48 -2.66 -33.24
C THR A 179 6.98 -2.58 -33.51
N ARG A 180 7.80 -2.44 -32.46
CA ARG A 180 9.27 -2.40 -32.54
C ARG A 180 9.85 -3.67 -33.17
N SER A 181 9.23 -4.81 -32.89
CA SER A 181 9.59 -6.09 -33.52
C SER A 181 9.39 -6.05 -35.03
N PHE A 182 8.22 -5.58 -35.49
CA PHE A 182 7.96 -5.40 -36.92
C PHE A 182 8.87 -4.35 -37.56
N GLU A 183 9.11 -3.20 -36.91
CA GLU A 183 10.04 -2.18 -37.40
C GLU A 183 11.47 -2.72 -37.55
N THR A 184 11.94 -3.55 -36.62
CA THR A 184 13.26 -4.18 -36.70
C THR A 184 13.39 -5.05 -37.95
N ILE A 185 12.34 -5.75 -38.36
CA ILE A 185 12.32 -6.57 -39.58
C ILE A 185 12.43 -5.69 -40.84
N GLY A 186 11.68 -4.58 -40.90
CA GLY A 186 11.81 -3.59 -41.97
C GLY A 186 13.22 -2.99 -42.02
N ASN A 187 13.70 -2.56 -40.85
CA ASN A 187 15.08 -2.31 -40.44
C ASN A 187 16.13 -3.14 -41.19
N ASN A 188 15.98 -4.44 -41.04
CA ASN A 188 16.93 -5.42 -41.51
C ASN A 188 16.81 -5.67 -43.02
N LEU A 189 15.61 -5.60 -43.59
CA LEU A 189 15.42 -5.62 -45.04
C LEU A 189 16.07 -4.41 -45.71
N ASP A 190 15.96 -3.21 -45.11
CA ASP A 190 16.64 -2.01 -45.61
C ASP A 190 18.15 -2.17 -45.61
N ARG A 191 18.71 -2.74 -44.54
CA ARG A 191 20.13 -3.04 -44.43
C ARG A 191 20.57 -4.07 -45.45
N LEU A 192 19.77 -5.11 -45.69
CA LEU A 192 20.07 -6.14 -46.70
C LEU A 192 20.05 -5.56 -48.11
N VAL A 193 19.05 -4.75 -48.46
CA VAL A 193 19.03 -4.02 -49.73
C VAL A 193 20.26 -3.12 -49.88
N SER A 194 20.55 -2.30 -48.87
CA SER A 194 21.72 -1.40 -48.89
C SER A 194 23.04 -2.17 -49.01
N PHE A 195 23.14 -3.37 -48.42
CA PHE A 195 24.32 -4.23 -48.52
C PHE A 195 24.57 -4.70 -49.95
N HIS A 196 23.52 -5.07 -50.68
CA HIS A 196 23.61 -5.44 -52.09
C HIS A 196 23.79 -4.22 -53.01
N GLU A 197 23.14 -3.09 -52.73
CA GLU A 197 23.26 -1.87 -53.55
C GLU A 197 24.66 -1.27 -53.52
N ASN A 198 25.38 -1.40 -52.39
CA ASN A 198 26.73 -0.87 -52.22
C ASN A 198 27.85 -1.88 -52.57
N SER A 199 27.50 -3.07 -53.05
CA SER A 199 28.45 -4.12 -53.40
C SER A 199 28.32 -4.49 -54.88
N ASP A 200 29.43 -4.52 -55.62
CA ASP A 200 29.42 -4.94 -57.03
C ASP A 200 29.00 -6.42 -57.18
N TYR A 201 29.32 -7.23 -56.16
CA TYR A 201 29.01 -8.66 -56.10
C TYR A 201 28.97 -9.14 -54.64
N VAL A 202 28.01 -10.01 -54.30
CA VAL A 202 27.89 -10.60 -52.96
C VAL A 202 27.90 -12.13 -53.06
N ASN A 203 28.96 -12.76 -52.56
CA ASN A 203 29.05 -14.23 -52.55
C ASN A 203 28.30 -14.85 -51.36
N ASP A 204 28.05 -16.17 -51.40
CA ASP A 204 27.29 -16.88 -50.36
C ASP A 204 27.91 -16.75 -48.95
N THR A 205 29.23 -16.62 -48.84
CA THR A 205 29.92 -16.51 -47.55
C THR A 205 29.74 -15.11 -46.95
N GLU A 206 29.81 -14.07 -47.78
CA GLU A 206 29.57 -12.68 -47.39
C GLU A 206 28.11 -12.47 -46.99
N PHE A 207 27.17 -13.01 -47.78
CA PHE A 207 25.75 -13.00 -47.45
C PHE A 207 25.49 -13.65 -46.09
N LEU A 208 26.03 -14.85 -45.84
CA LEU A 208 25.85 -15.55 -44.57
C LEU A 208 26.44 -14.77 -43.39
N ARG A 209 27.65 -14.22 -43.53
CA ARG A 209 28.29 -13.41 -42.47
C ARG A 209 27.47 -12.16 -42.12
N PHE A 210 26.82 -11.55 -43.11
CA PHE A 210 25.97 -10.39 -42.89
C PHE A 210 24.63 -10.77 -42.25
N VAL A 211 23.99 -11.84 -42.74
CA VAL A 211 22.61 -12.19 -42.39
C VAL A 211 22.50 -13.03 -41.13
N GLU A 212 23.46 -13.90 -40.80
CA GLU A 212 23.39 -14.77 -39.61
C GLU A 212 23.22 -13.99 -38.29
N PRO A 213 24.01 -12.93 -37.99
CA PRO A 213 23.81 -12.13 -36.77
C PRO A 213 22.42 -11.49 -36.70
N ILE A 214 21.91 -11.04 -37.84
CA ILE A 214 20.61 -10.39 -37.97
C ILE A 214 19.46 -11.40 -37.80
N THR A 215 19.64 -12.61 -38.33
CA THR A 215 18.61 -13.67 -38.23
C THR A 215 18.53 -14.23 -36.82
N ASN A 216 19.66 -14.30 -36.10
CA ASN A 216 19.70 -14.74 -34.70
C ASN A 216 19.09 -13.71 -33.72
N THR A 217 19.04 -12.43 -34.10
CA THR A 217 18.55 -11.33 -33.26
C THR A 217 17.18 -10.80 -33.68
N SER A 218 16.66 -11.22 -34.84
CA SER A 218 15.35 -10.80 -35.34
C SER A 218 14.30 -11.90 -35.23
N HIS A 219 13.03 -11.52 -35.28
CA HIS A 219 11.90 -12.45 -35.27
C HIS A 219 11.58 -13.04 -36.66
N ALA A 220 12.38 -12.72 -37.69
CA ALA A 220 12.28 -13.30 -39.01
C ALA A 220 12.70 -14.78 -39.02
N TRP A 221 12.04 -15.57 -39.86
CA TRP A 221 12.34 -16.99 -40.02
C TRP A 221 13.54 -17.25 -40.93
N PHE A 222 13.72 -16.39 -41.93
CA PHE A 222 14.91 -16.31 -42.76
C PHE A 222 15.03 -14.92 -43.38
N TYR A 223 16.22 -14.56 -43.84
CA TYR A 223 16.37 -13.53 -44.87
C TYR A 223 16.99 -14.14 -46.11
N SER A 224 16.58 -13.62 -47.26
CA SER A 224 16.89 -14.15 -48.57
C SER A 224 17.08 -13.02 -49.56
N TRP A 225 17.97 -13.26 -50.52
CA TRP A 225 18.10 -12.44 -51.71
C TRP A 225 17.50 -13.19 -52.91
N VAL A 226 16.68 -12.49 -53.68
CA VAL A 226 16.02 -12.98 -54.88
C VAL A 226 16.53 -12.16 -56.07
N ASP A 227 17.08 -12.83 -57.07
CA ASP A 227 17.58 -12.15 -58.27
C ASP A 227 16.43 -11.84 -59.22
N TYR A 228 16.65 -10.89 -60.13
CA TYR A 228 15.75 -10.57 -61.24
C TYR A 228 16.44 -10.95 -62.56
N ILE A 229 15.77 -11.76 -63.39
CA ILE A 229 16.39 -12.36 -64.59
C ILE A 229 15.42 -12.29 -65.77
N ASP A 230 15.92 -11.80 -66.91
CA ASP A 230 15.23 -11.86 -68.19
C ASP A 230 15.27 -13.28 -68.78
N GLN A 231 14.22 -13.69 -69.48
CA GLN A 231 14.18 -14.97 -70.17
C GLN A 231 15.40 -15.27 -71.04
N ALA A 232 15.95 -14.26 -71.71
CA ALA A 232 17.12 -14.42 -72.57
C ALA A 232 18.38 -14.86 -71.81
N ASP A 233 18.47 -14.53 -70.52
CA ASP A 233 19.67 -14.72 -69.70
C ASP A 233 19.62 -15.98 -68.81
N LEU A 234 18.48 -16.66 -68.73
CA LEU A 234 18.24 -17.77 -67.80
C LEU A 234 19.29 -18.89 -67.88
N GLU A 235 19.60 -19.40 -69.09
CA GLU A 235 20.58 -20.48 -69.26
C GLU A 235 21.99 -20.05 -68.84
N SER A 236 22.36 -18.81 -69.17
CA SER A 236 23.66 -18.24 -68.82
C SER A 236 23.80 -18.07 -67.30
N TYR A 237 22.71 -17.66 -66.65
CA TYR A 237 22.64 -17.48 -65.21
C TYR A 237 22.75 -18.81 -64.46
N GLU A 238 21.98 -19.84 -64.85
CA GLU A 238 22.04 -21.18 -64.25
C GLU A 238 23.46 -21.76 -64.31
N TYR A 239 24.14 -21.58 -65.45
CA TYR A 239 25.52 -22.01 -65.63
C TYR A 239 26.50 -21.25 -64.72
N GLN A 240 26.41 -19.92 -64.67
CA GLN A 240 27.27 -19.09 -63.82
C GLN A 240 27.11 -19.43 -62.34
N ILE A 241 25.88 -19.53 -61.86
CA ILE A 241 25.58 -19.87 -60.47
C ILE A 241 26.03 -21.29 -60.13
N SER A 242 25.83 -22.26 -61.04
CA SER A 242 26.28 -23.64 -60.82
C SER A 242 27.80 -23.73 -60.64
N LYS A 243 28.56 -22.97 -61.45
CA LYS A 243 30.02 -22.91 -61.39
C LYS A 243 30.49 -22.30 -60.07
N GLU A 244 29.87 -21.22 -59.64
CA GLU A 244 30.20 -20.53 -58.39
C GLU A 244 29.88 -21.39 -57.16
N LYS A 245 28.67 -21.96 -57.08
CA LYS A 245 28.24 -22.80 -55.95
C LYS A 245 28.90 -24.19 -55.94
N LYS A 246 29.67 -24.52 -57.00
CA LYS A 246 30.32 -25.84 -57.21
C LYS A 246 29.32 -27.01 -57.12
N ARG A 247 28.07 -26.77 -57.51
CA ARG A 247 26.97 -27.76 -57.52
C ARG A 247 25.94 -27.36 -58.59
N PRO A 248 25.17 -28.31 -59.15
CA PRO A 248 24.11 -27.98 -60.09
C PRO A 248 23.10 -27.02 -59.45
N PHE A 249 22.80 -25.93 -60.14
CA PHE A 249 21.74 -24.98 -59.81
C PHE A 249 20.82 -24.86 -61.01
N LYS A 250 19.52 -25.00 -60.77
CA LYS A 250 18.47 -24.75 -61.74
C LYS A 250 17.39 -23.90 -61.11
N VAL A 251 16.73 -23.09 -61.92
CA VAL A 251 15.53 -22.36 -61.55
C VAL A 251 14.34 -23.30 -61.73
N TRP A 252 13.48 -23.36 -60.73
CA TRP A 252 12.39 -24.34 -60.66
C TRP A 252 11.12 -23.74 -60.05
N GLU A 253 10.00 -24.37 -60.37
CA GLU A 253 8.67 -24.06 -59.83
C GLU A 253 7.98 -25.30 -59.29
N LYS A 254 6.87 -25.11 -58.58
CA LYS A 254 6.04 -26.22 -58.09
C LYS A 254 4.85 -26.46 -59.01
N THR A 255 4.55 -27.74 -59.20
CA THR A 255 3.26 -28.20 -59.71
C THR A 255 2.17 -28.09 -58.64
N ASP A 256 0.90 -28.14 -59.04
CA ASP A 256 -0.25 -28.20 -58.11
C ASP A 256 -0.17 -29.40 -57.13
N GLU A 257 0.56 -30.46 -57.51
CA GLU A 257 0.83 -31.64 -56.68
C GLU A 257 2.05 -31.47 -55.74
N GLY A 258 2.68 -30.28 -55.74
CA GLY A 258 3.78 -29.92 -54.85
C GLY A 258 5.17 -30.40 -55.28
N SER A 259 5.29 -31.08 -56.41
CA SER A 259 6.56 -31.56 -56.97
C SER A 259 7.33 -30.44 -57.68
N SER A 260 8.64 -30.36 -57.45
CA SER A 260 9.55 -29.40 -58.10
C SER A 260 9.82 -29.78 -59.56
N ILE A 261 9.53 -28.87 -60.48
CA ILE A 261 9.77 -28.99 -61.92
C ILE A 261 10.59 -27.80 -62.43
N PRO A 262 11.32 -27.91 -63.56
CA PRO A 262 11.91 -26.75 -64.22
C PRO A 262 10.85 -25.69 -64.54
N VAL A 263 11.22 -24.41 -64.46
CA VAL A 263 10.29 -23.30 -64.72
C VAL A 263 9.68 -23.35 -66.13
N THR A 264 8.38 -23.05 -66.20
CA THR A 264 7.70 -22.77 -67.47
C THR A 264 8.16 -21.42 -68.06
N PRO A 265 8.23 -21.29 -69.40
CA PRO A 265 8.68 -20.05 -70.04
C PRO A 265 7.87 -18.81 -69.63
N ARG A 266 8.54 -17.80 -69.05
CA ARG A 266 8.04 -16.46 -68.70
C ARG A 266 9.05 -15.39 -69.10
N ASN A 267 8.58 -14.15 -69.25
CA ASN A 267 9.43 -13.00 -69.60
C ASN A 267 10.50 -12.72 -68.54
N PHE A 268 10.14 -12.89 -67.26
CA PHE A 268 11.00 -12.60 -66.12
C PHE A 268 10.89 -13.71 -65.08
N TYR A 269 12.01 -14.00 -64.43
CA TYR A 269 12.10 -14.97 -63.33
C TYR A 269 12.70 -14.32 -62.09
N TYR A 270 12.28 -14.82 -60.94
CA TYR A 270 12.68 -14.32 -59.63
C TYR A 270 13.17 -15.48 -58.74
N PRO A 271 14.30 -16.12 -59.06
CA PRO A 271 14.80 -17.24 -58.28
C PRO A 271 15.39 -16.78 -56.95
N VAL A 272 15.06 -17.52 -55.89
CA VAL A 272 15.74 -17.41 -54.59
C VAL A 272 17.21 -17.78 -54.76
N ARG A 273 18.08 -16.78 -54.64
CA ARG A 273 19.52 -16.90 -54.89
C ARG A 273 20.29 -17.33 -53.65
N GLN A 274 20.04 -16.64 -52.54
CA GLN A 274 20.68 -16.81 -51.24
C GLN A 274 19.63 -16.80 -50.14
N ILE A 275 19.83 -17.61 -49.09
CA ILE A 275 18.90 -17.71 -47.96
C ILE A 275 19.65 -18.15 -46.71
N ALA A 276 19.30 -17.56 -45.57
CA ALA A 276 19.86 -17.91 -44.26
C ALA A 276 18.77 -17.90 -43.17
N PRO A 277 18.77 -18.86 -42.22
CA PRO A 277 19.75 -19.95 -42.08
C PRO A 277 19.58 -21.04 -43.14
N LEU A 278 20.70 -21.49 -43.71
CA LEU A 278 20.70 -22.43 -44.83
C LEU A 278 20.18 -23.82 -44.44
N THR A 279 20.41 -24.26 -43.20
CA THR A 279 20.08 -25.63 -42.71
C THR A 279 18.59 -25.98 -42.82
N LEU A 280 17.72 -25.01 -42.55
CA LEU A 280 16.27 -25.19 -42.57
C LEU A 280 15.67 -24.95 -43.96
N HIS A 281 16.28 -24.04 -44.74
CA HIS A 281 15.67 -23.43 -45.92
C HIS A 281 16.41 -23.71 -47.24
N ALA A 282 17.44 -24.56 -47.26
CA ALA A 282 18.19 -24.89 -48.47
C ALA A 282 17.32 -25.35 -49.65
N GLY A 283 16.18 -25.98 -49.37
CA GLY A 283 15.23 -26.44 -50.38
C GLY A 283 14.41 -25.35 -51.06
N LEU A 284 14.60 -24.07 -50.71
CA LEU A 284 14.02 -22.92 -51.42
C LEU A 284 14.98 -22.33 -52.46
N ILE A 285 16.26 -22.68 -52.44
CA ILE A 285 17.24 -22.14 -53.39
C ILE A 285 16.85 -22.55 -54.82
N GLY A 286 16.78 -21.57 -55.72
CA GLY A 286 16.35 -21.73 -57.10
C GLY A 286 14.84 -21.70 -57.32
N PHE A 287 14.02 -21.61 -56.25
CA PHE A 287 12.58 -21.46 -56.38
C PHE A 287 12.24 -20.11 -56.99
N ASP A 288 11.54 -20.11 -58.13
CA ASP A 288 11.02 -18.89 -58.75
C ASP A 288 9.78 -18.39 -57.98
N ILE A 289 9.93 -17.30 -57.21
CA ILE A 289 8.82 -16.79 -56.39
C ILE A 289 7.65 -16.26 -57.25
N ALA A 290 7.89 -15.91 -58.51
CA ALA A 290 6.83 -15.48 -59.42
C ALA A 290 5.96 -16.65 -59.94
N SER A 291 6.37 -17.90 -59.68
CA SER A 291 5.57 -19.07 -59.99
C SER A 291 4.39 -19.28 -59.06
N ASP A 292 4.48 -18.79 -57.81
CA ASP A 292 3.39 -18.86 -56.83
C ASP A 292 2.41 -17.70 -57.05
N PRO A 293 1.09 -17.96 -57.21
CA PRO A 293 0.10 -16.92 -57.47
C PRO A 293 0.06 -15.81 -56.40
N ASN A 294 0.20 -16.16 -55.12
CA ASN A 294 0.09 -15.21 -54.01
C ASN A 294 1.36 -14.36 -53.86
N LEU A 295 2.53 -14.98 -54.02
CA LEU A 295 3.81 -14.26 -54.04
C LEU A 295 3.90 -13.34 -55.26
N ARG A 296 3.41 -13.79 -56.42
CA ARG A 296 3.37 -12.99 -57.65
C ARG A 296 2.47 -11.77 -57.54
N GLU A 297 1.31 -11.89 -56.90
CA GLU A 297 0.42 -10.73 -56.66
C GLU A 297 1.13 -9.67 -55.81
N THR A 298 1.74 -10.11 -54.70
CA THR A 298 2.50 -9.23 -53.79
C THR A 298 3.73 -8.63 -54.49
N LEU A 299 4.41 -9.40 -55.34
CA LEU A 299 5.53 -8.94 -56.16
C LEU A 299 5.10 -7.85 -57.15
N ASN A 300 3.95 -7.99 -57.80
CA ASN A 300 3.45 -6.96 -58.70
C ASN A 300 3.13 -5.66 -57.94
N GLU A 301 2.51 -5.77 -56.77
CA GLU A 301 2.24 -4.62 -55.90
C GLU A 301 3.53 -3.95 -55.41
N LEU A 302 4.52 -4.74 -55.00
CA LEU A 302 5.86 -4.30 -54.60
C LEU A 302 6.52 -3.44 -55.69
N LEU A 303 6.51 -3.95 -56.93
CA LEU A 303 7.14 -3.28 -58.07
C LEU A 303 6.43 -2.00 -58.50
N ILE A 304 5.10 -1.94 -58.31
CA ILE A 304 4.30 -0.73 -58.58
C ILE A 304 4.51 0.32 -57.48
N THR A 305 4.51 -0.10 -56.22
CA THR A 305 4.50 0.82 -55.07
C THR A 305 5.90 1.26 -54.63
N ASN A 306 6.94 0.47 -54.93
CA ASN A 306 8.30 0.66 -54.46
C ASN A 306 8.40 0.81 -52.93
N ARG A 307 7.58 0.05 -52.19
CA ARG A 307 7.55 0.05 -50.72
C ARG A 307 7.66 -1.36 -50.18
N ILE A 308 8.12 -1.52 -48.93
CA ILE A 308 8.11 -2.82 -48.27
C ILE A 308 6.67 -3.35 -48.24
N THR A 309 6.46 -4.51 -48.85
CA THR A 309 5.12 -5.09 -49.06
C THR A 309 5.08 -6.52 -48.52
N ALA A 310 4.03 -6.83 -47.77
CA ALA A 310 3.80 -8.16 -47.21
C ALA A 310 2.67 -8.92 -47.93
N THR A 311 2.83 -10.24 -48.06
CA THR A 311 1.77 -11.12 -48.54
C THR A 311 0.60 -11.17 -47.55
N GLY A 312 -0.53 -11.72 -48.01
CA GLY A 312 -1.51 -12.28 -47.09
C GLY A 312 -0.93 -13.47 -46.30
N ILE A 313 -1.74 -14.07 -45.44
CA ILE A 313 -1.34 -15.23 -44.64
C ILE A 313 -1.34 -16.49 -45.52
N LEU A 314 -0.15 -17.05 -45.74
CA LEU A 314 0.05 -18.23 -46.58
C LEU A 314 0.43 -19.46 -45.73
N PRO A 315 0.07 -20.68 -46.14
CA PRO A 315 0.54 -21.91 -45.50
C PRO A 315 2.04 -22.12 -45.73
N GLU A 316 2.71 -22.81 -44.80
CA GLU A 316 4.14 -23.11 -44.90
C GLU A 316 4.49 -24.01 -46.10
N TYR A 317 5.57 -23.63 -46.79
CA TYR A 317 6.10 -24.26 -47.98
C TYR A 317 6.42 -25.78 -47.85
N ARG A 318 6.59 -26.29 -46.63
CA ARG A 318 6.89 -27.71 -46.29
C ARG A 318 5.69 -28.52 -45.80
N GLY A 319 4.46 -28.11 -46.13
CA GLY A 319 3.30 -29.02 -46.08
C GLY A 319 2.76 -29.31 -44.69
N ASN A 320 3.02 -28.46 -43.69
CA ASN A 320 2.17 -28.40 -42.51
C ASN A 320 1.06 -27.36 -42.77
N PRO A 321 -0.17 -27.77 -43.14
CA PRO A 321 -1.28 -26.84 -43.39
C PRO A 321 -1.67 -26.00 -42.15
N SER A 322 -1.06 -26.27 -40.99
CA SER A 322 -1.26 -25.58 -39.71
C SER A 322 -0.32 -24.39 -39.49
N SER A 323 0.72 -24.21 -40.32
CA SER A 323 1.74 -23.17 -40.14
C SER A 323 1.45 -21.96 -41.02
N ASN A 324 1.08 -20.84 -40.42
CA ASN A 324 0.78 -19.58 -41.10
C ASN A 324 2.05 -18.71 -41.23
N ILE A 325 2.39 -18.28 -42.46
CA ILE A 325 3.54 -17.44 -42.80
C ILE A 325 3.07 -16.16 -43.46
N MET A 326 3.80 -15.07 -43.21
CA MET A 326 3.72 -13.85 -44.00
C MET A 326 5.09 -13.56 -44.62
N TYR A 327 5.17 -13.46 -45.94
CA TYR A 327 6.39 -13.05 -46.62
C TYR A 327 6.41 -11.54 -46.75
N ILE A 328 7.58 -10.94 -46.52
CA ILE A 328 7.79 -9.50 -46.62
C ILE A 328 8.91 -9.28 -47.63
N MET A 329 8.64 -8.41 -48.59
CA MET A 329 9.52 -8.14 -49.72
C MET A 329 9.90 -6.67 -49.75
N LYS A 330 11.14 -6.39 -50.15
CA LYS A 330 11.62 -5.05 -50.45
C LYS A 330 12.39 -5.07 -51.78
N PRO A 331 12.06 -4.19 -52.74
CA PRO A 331 12.78 -4.13 -54.00
C PRO A 331 14.11 -3.38 -53.82
N ALA A 332 15.12 -3.77 -54.58
CA ALA A 332 16.41 -3.10 -54.67
C ALA A 332 16.62 -2.63 -56.10
N PHE A 333 17.00 -1.37 -56.29
CA PHE A 333 17.17 -0.79 -57.61
C PHE A 333 18.61 -0.32 -57.80
N ARG A 334 19.15 -0.56 -58.99
CA ARG A 334 20.42 0.03 -59.38
C ARG A 334 20.15 1.48 -59.81
N TYR A 335 20.81 2.44 -59.18
CA TYR A 335 20.74 3.85 -59.62
C TYR A 335 21.38 3.99 -61.00
N ALA A 336 20.57 4.20 -62.04
CA ALA A 336 21.05 4.67 -63.33
C ALA A 336 21.22 6.20 -63.27
N TYR A 337 22.43 6.69 -63.56
CA TYR A 337 22.66 8.11 -63.83
C TYR A 337 21.84 8.53 -65.05
N LYS A 338 21.06 9.61 -64.94
CA LYS A 338 20.26 10.16 -66.04
C LYS A 338 21.16 10.96 -67.01
N GLU A 339 21.20 10.53 -68.27
CA GLU A 339 21.22 11.45 -69.41
C GLU A 339 19.80 11.98 -69.67
N TYR A 340 19.75 13.06 -70.45
CA TYR A 340 18.63 13.98 -70.72
C TYR A 340 17.19 13.42 -70.76
N GLU A 341 16.25 14.27 -70.30
CA GLU A 341 14.79 14.23 -70.48
C GLU A 341 13.97 13.14 -69.75
N ASN A 342 13.49 13.53 -68.55
CA ASN A 342 12.20 13.13 -67.95
C ASN A 342 11.77 11.66 -67.81
N HIS A 343 12.61 10.65 -68.06
CA HIS A 343 12.31 9.26 -67.67
C HIS A 343 13.43 8.69 -66.78
N PHE A 344 13.13 8.42 -65.52
CA PHE A 344 14.00 7.59 -64.68
C PHE A 344 13.74 6.14 -65.06
N SER A 345 14.67 5.47 -65.74
CA SER A 345 14.65 4.01 -65.86
C SER A 345 15.44 3.44 -64.68
N CYS A 346 14.75 2.99 -63.65
CA CYS A 346 15.36 2.25 -62.55
C CYS A 346 15.49 0.77 -62.96
N ASP A 347 16.70 0.25 -63.06
CA ASP A 347 16.91 -1.19 -63.28
C ASP A 347 16.77 -1.93 -61.96
N LEU A 348 15.82 -2.86 -61.88
CA LEU A 348 15.62 -3.71 -60.71
C LEU A 348 16.84 -4.64 -60.56
N MET A 349 17.53 -4.55 -59.42
CA MET A 349 18.70 -5.39 -59.12
C MET A 349 18.27 -6.74 -58.56
N GLY A 350 17.24 -6.74 -57.73
CA GLY A 350 16.77 -7.92 -57.01
C GLY A 350 15.79 -7.53 -55.90
N ILE A 351 15.45 -8.49 -55.07
CA ILE A 351 14.45 -8.34 -54.01
C ILE A 351 15.00 -8.97 -52.72
N ALA A 352 15.02 -8.18 -51.66
CA ALA A 352 15.21 -8.71 -50.32
C ALA A 352 13.90 -9.33 -49.85
N LEU A 353 13.95 -10.62 -49.50
CA LEU A 353 12.80 -11.42 -49.08
C LEU A 353 13.03 -11.94 -47.66
N THR A 354 12.02 -11.81 -46.81
CA THR A 354 11.98 -12.46 -45.50
C THR A 354 10.61 -13.08 -45.26
N ALA A 355 10.52 -13.97 -44.27
CA ALA A 355 9.28 -14.61 -43.87
C ALA A 355 9.10 -14.54 -42.36
N LEU A 356 7.89 -14.24 -41.92
CA LEU A 356 7.49 -14.27 -40.52
C LEU A 356 6.70 -15.53 -40.20
N HIS A 357 7.13 -16.25 -39.17
CA HIS A 357 6.37 -17.34 -38.60
C HIS A 357 5.35 -16.76 -37.59
N LEU A 358 4.13 -16.57 -38.08
CA LEU A 358 3.10 -15.82 -37.38
C LEU A 358 2.64 -16.46 -36.06
N PRO A 359 2.54 -17.79 -35.91
CA PRO A 359 2.16 -18.40 -34.61
C PRO A 359 3.14 -18.09 -33.47
N THR A 360 4.39 -17.75 -33.79
CA THR A 360 5.43 -17.46 -32.78
C THR A 360 5.76 -15.99 -32.64
N ILE A 361 5.23 -15.11 -33.49
CA ILE A 361 5.64 -13.69 -33.50
C ILE A 361 5.35 -13.03 -32.14
N LEU A 362 4.14 -13.19 -31.59
CA LEU A 362 3.78 -12.64 -30.29
C LEU A 362 4.64 -13.22 -29.17
N HIS A 363 4.88 -14.54 -29.19
CA HIS A 363 5.73 -15.21 -28.20
C HIS A 363 7.19 -14.77 -28.21
N ARG A 364 7.70 -14.32 -29.36
CA ARG A 364 9.09 -13.86 -29.49
C ARG A 364 9.23 -12.36 -29.28
N SER A 365 8.21 -11.58 -29.67
CA SER A 365 8.18 -10.12 -29.55
C SER A 365 7.97 -9.63 -28.12
N ILE A 366 7.24 -10.38 -27.31
CA ILE A 366 7.00 -10.03 -25.90
C ILE A 366 8.20 -10.51 -25.09
N THR A 367 9.00 -9.57 -24.57
CA THR A 367 10.26 -9.85 -23.86
C THR A 367 10.03 -10.40 -22.44
N THR A 368 10.89 -11.32 -22.01
CA THR A 368 10.89 -11.98 -20.67
C THR A 368 11.10 -11.03 -19.49
N SER A 369 11.27 -9.72 -19.71
CA SER A 369 11.24 -8.67 -18.68
C SER A 369 9.87 -8.49 -18.03
N SER A 370 8.84 -9.15 -18.55
CA SER A 370 7.46 -9.12 -18.07
C SER A 370 7.09 -10.34 -17.20
N LEU A 371 7.96 -10.68 -16.24
CA LEU A 371 7.70 -11.72 -15.22
C LEU A 371 6.27 -11.53 -14.62
N GLY A 372 5.34 -12.40 -15.03
CA GLY A 372 3.97 -12.47 -14.51
C GLY A 372 2.85 -12.03 -15.47
N VAL A 373 3.14 -11.31 -16.57
CA VAL A 373 2.10 -10.74 -17.47
C VAL A 373 1.38 -11.83 -18.29
N ASP A 374 2.05 -12.94 -18.59
CA ASP A 374 1.52 -14.09 -19.36
C ASP A 374 0.23 -14.67 -18.77
N SER A 375 0.08 -14.55 -17.45
CA SER A 375 -1.11 -14.99 -16.74
C SER A 375 -2.21 -13.94 -16.73
N LEU A 376 -1.89 -12.65 -16.85
CA LEU A 376 -2.78 -11.51 -16.63
C LEU A 376 -3.51 -11.06 -17.90
N ILE A 377 -2.92 -11.26 -19.09
CA ILE A 377 -3.49 -10.74 -20.34
C ILE A 377 -3.47 -11.82 -21.43
N CYS A 378 -4.58 -11.92 -22.17
CA CYS A 378 -4.67 -12.66 -23.42
C CYS A 378 -4.57 -11.69 -24.59
N ILE A 379 -3.83 -12.07 -25.63
CA ILE A 379 -3.52 -11.22 -26.78
C ILE A 379 -3.78 -12.01 -28.05
N TYR A 380 -4.41 -11.36 -29.03
CA TYR A 380 -4.69 -11.91 -30.34
C TYR A 380 -4.18 -10.95 -31.41
N LEU A 381 -3.41 -11.45 -32.36
CA LEU A 381 -3.09 -10.72 -33.59
C LEU A 381 -4.12 -11.12 -34.64
N VAL A 382 -4.77 -10.14 -35.27
CA VAL A 382 -5.92 -10.33 -36.16
C VAL A 382 -5.67 -9.63 -37.49
N ASP A 383 -6.02 -10.28 -38.59
CA ASP A 383 -6.02 -9.67 -39.93
C ASP A 383 -7.32 -8.89 -40.16
N LEU A 384 -7.22 -7.61 -40.51
CA LEU A 384 -8.38 -6.76 -40.78
C LEU A 384 -8.79 -6.75 -42.26
N GLU A 385 -7.97 -7.28 -43.16
CA GLU A 385 -8.22 -7.26 -44.62
C GLU A 385 -9.00 -8.49 -45.11
N ASP A 386 -9.19 -9.50 -44.25
CA ASP A 386 -9.94 -10.70 -44.58
C ASP A 386 -11.44 -10.42 -44.75
N LYS A 387 -11.94 -10.60 -45.98
CA LYS A 387 -13.33 -10.28 -46.38
C LYS A 387 -14.36 -11.30 -45.87
N GLU A 388 -13.95 -12.49 -45.43
CA GLU A 388 -14.86 -13.55 -44.93
C GLU A 388 -15.01 -13.56 -43.40
N GLY A 389 -14.23 -12.74 -42.68
CA GLY A 389 -14.27 -12.62 -41.23
C GLY A 389 -12.88 -12.54 -40.64
N GLN A 390 -12.69 -11.64 -39.67
CA GLN A 390 -11.42 -11.34 -39.03
C GLN A 390 -10.71 -12.59 -38.50
N ARG A 391 -9.68 -13.06 -39.23
CA ARG A 391 -8.93 -14.28 -38.92
C ARG A 391 -7.89 -14.01 -37.83
N ILE A 392 -7.92 -14.81 -36.75
CA ILE A 392 -6.87 -14.79 -35.73
C ILE A 392 -5.59 -15.38 -36.34
N ILE A 393 -4.55 -14.57 -36.37
CA ILE A 393 -3.22 -14.87 -36.91
C ILE A 393 -2.35 -15.57 -35.86
N SER A 394 -2.38 -15.06 -34.64
CA SER A 394 -1.53 -15.51 -33.53
C SER A 394 -2.21 -15.19 -32.19
N SER A 395 -1.86 -15.92 -31.14
CA SER A 395 -2.37 -15.68 -29.80
C SER A 395 -1.30 -15.88 -28.72
N TYR A 396 -1.41 -15.14 -27.62
CA TYR A 396 -0.52 -15.22 -26.45
C TYR A 396 -1.35 -15.21 -25.16
N GLY A 397 -1.01 -16.04 -24.15
CA GLY A 397 -1.70 -16.12 -22.85
C GLY A 397 -2.32 -17.49 -22.51
N GLN A 398 -3.12 -17.56 -21.43
CA GLN A 398 -3.72 -18.80 -20.88
C GLN A 398 -4.87 -19.37 -21.75
N ASN A 399 -4.53 -19.87 -22.93
CA ASN A 399 -5.20 -20.97 -23.62
C ASN A 399 -4.21 -21.49 -24.67
N LYS A 400 -3.39 -22.49 -24.31
CA LYS A 400 -2.34 -23.08 -25.17
C LYS A 400 -2.88 -23.77 -26.44
N GLN A 401 -4.19 -23.75 -26.65
CA GLN A 401 -4.81 -24.07 -27.92
C GLN A 401 -5.44 -22.77 -28.43
N ALA A 402 -4.78 -22.12 -29.39
CA ALA A 402 -5.51 -21.24 -30.30
C ALA A 402 -6.73 -22.04 -30.81
N PRO A 403 -7.96 -21.52 -30.75
CA PRO A 403 -9.07 -22.16 -31.43
C PRO A 403 -8.63 -22.36 -32.89
N ARG A 404 -8.62 -23.61 -33.36
CA ARG A 404 -8.23 -23.97 -34.73
C ARG A 404 -8.96 -23.06 -35.71
N ALA A 405 -8.29 -22.03 -36.24
CA ALA A 405 -8.78 -21.13 -37.27
C ALA A 405 -10.30 -20.85 -37.18
N THR A 406 -10.82 -20.60 -35.98
CA THR A 406 -12.27 -20.47 -35.80
C THR A 406 -12.58 -18.98 -35.76
N PHE A 407 -13.17 -18.53 -36.85
CA PHE A 407 -13.85 -17.26 -37.04
C PHE A 407 -14.31 -16.65 -35.72
N VAL A 408 -13.92 -15.40 -35.47
CA VAL A 408 -14.52 -14.63 -34.38
C VAL A 408 -15.92 -14.23 -34.86
N GLU A 409 -16.96 -14.91 -34.38
CA GLU A 409 -18.33 -14.44 -34.61
C GLU A 409 -18.44 -12.99 -34.14
N LYS A 410 -19.16 -12.16 -34.89
CA LYS A 410 -19.44 -10.76 -34.53
C LYS A 410 -19.99 -10.63 -33.09
N GLU A 411 -20.66 -11.67 -32.59
CA GLU A 411 -21.17 -11.77 -31.22
C GLU A 411 -20.08 -12.05 -30.17
N THR A 412 -18.99 -12.74 -30.52
CA THR A 412 -17.87 -12.98 -29.59
C THR A 412 -17.11 -11.69 -29.31
N LEU A 413 -16.84 -10.87 -30.34
CA LEU A 413 -16.28 -9.51 -30.17
C LEU A 413 -17.19 -8.57 -29.36
N GLN A 414 -18.51 -8.73 -29.45
CA GLN A 414 -19.47 -7.99 -28.61
C GLN A 414 -19.59 -8.58 -27.18
N GLY A 415 -19.31 -9.87 -26.99
CA GLY A 415 -19.31 -10.56 -25.69
C GLY A 415 -18.12 -10.17 -24.79
N PHE A 416 -17.03 -9.68 -25.37
CA PHE A 416 -15.86 -9.19 -24.63
C PHE A 416 -16.06 -7.73 -24.18
N LYS A 417 -16.86 -7.50 -23.15
CA LYS A 417 -17.11 -6.17 -22.56
C LYS A 417 -15.85 -5.35 -22.14
N HIS A 418 -14.65 -5.94 -22.17
CA HIS A 418 -13.39 -5.33 -21.73
C HIS A 418 -12.21 -5.63 -22.65
N SER A 419 -12.44 -5.75 -23.97
CA SER A 419 -11.36 -5.90 -24.95
C SER A 419 -10.82 -4.55 -25.38
N ASN A 420 -9.51 -4.46 -25.62
CA ASN A 420 -8.95 -3.30 -26.29
C ASN A 420 -8.26 -3.71 -27.60
N SER A 421 -8.29 -2.84 -28.61
CA SER A 421 -7.76 -3.14 -29.95
C SER A 421 -6.76 -2.06 -30.39
N TYR A 422 -5.54 -2.47 -30.70
CA TYR A 422 -4.50 -1.60 -31.23
C TYR A 422 -4.30 -1.90 -32.72
N PRO A 423 -4.60 -0.96 -33.62
CA PRO A 423 -4.33 -1.16 -35.04
C PRO A 423 -2.82 -1.13 -35.31
N LEU A 424 -2.35 -2.05 -36.15
CA LEU A 424 -0.97 -2.19 -36.59
C LEU A 424 -0.94 -2.12 -38.12
N PHE A 425 -0.38 -1.03 -38.67
CA PHE A 425 -0.26 -0.83 -40.11
C PHE A 425 1.19 -1.07 -40.53
N MET A 426 1.51 -2.31 -40.91
CA MET A 426 2.89 -2.70 -41.24
C MET A 426 2.94 -3.33 -42.64
N PHE A 427 3.92 -2.91 -43.43
CA PHE A 427 4.25 -3.52 -44.73
C PHE A 427 3.08 -3.59 -45.73
N GLY A 428 2.23 -2.57 -45.73
CA GLY A 428 1.05 -2.51 -46.59
C GLY A 428 -0.15 -3.33 -46.11
N ARG A 429 -0.08 -3.93 -44.91
CA ARG A 429 -1.17 -4.70 -44.29
C ARG A 429 -1.78 -3.99 -43.08
N SER A 430 -3.08 -4.16 -42.93
CA SER A 430 -3.86 -3.68 -41.78
C SER A 430 -4.12 -4.82 -40.80
N LEU A 431 -3.37 -4.84 -39.70
CA LEU A 431 -3.51 -5.81 -38.62
C LEU A 431 -4.09 -5.14 -37.37
N ALA A 432 -4.59 -5.94 -36.41
CA ALA A 432 -4.97 -5.46 -35.09
C ALA A 432 -4.47 -6.39 -33.98
N LEU A 433 -3.97 -5.80 -32.91
CA LEU A 433 -3.70 -6.49 -31.66
C LEU A 433 -4.91 -6.34 -30.74
N VAL A 434 -5.63 -7.42 -30.48
CA VAL A 434 -6.79 -7.45 -29.59
C VAL A 434 -6.38 -8.06 -28.24
N THR A 435 -6.51 -7.30 -27.16
CA THR A 435 -6.11 -7.69 -25.81
C THR A 435 -7.29 -7.84 -24.88
N HIS A 436 -7.19 -8.77 -23.92
CA HIS A 436 -8.21 -9.04 -22.91
C HIS A 436 -7.60 -9.30 -21.54
N PRO A 437 -8.18 -8.78 -20.45
CA PRO A 437 -7.76 -9.13 -19.10
C PRO A 437 -8.21 -10.57 -18.78
N THR A 438 -7.34 -11.34 -18.13
CA THR A 438 -7.67 -12.69 -17.65
C THR A 438 -8.31 -12.64 -16.26
N GLN A 439 -8.77 -13.81 -15.79
CA GLN A 439 -9.18 -13.94 -14.39
C GLN A 439 -8.04 -13.67 -13.41
N ALA A 440 -6.80 -13.99 -13.77
CA ALA A 440 -5.64 -13.71 -12.93
C ALA A 440 -5.43 -12.19 -12.76
N PHE A 441 -5.67 -11.39 -13.81
CA PHE A 441 -5.64 -9.92 -13.71
C PHE A 441 -6.63 -9.38 -12.69
N TYR A 442 -7.88 -9.84 -12.72
CA TYR A 442 -8.86 -9.42 -11.72
C TYR A 442 -8.52 -9.89 -10.30
N SER A 443 -7.80 -11.00 -10.16
CA SER A 443 -7.32 -11.48 -8.86
C SER A 443 -6.12 -10.70 -8.31
N SER A 444 -5.24 -10.22 -9.20
CA SER A 444 -4.07 -9.41 -8.87
C SER A 444 -4.43 -7.95 -8.57
N PHE A 445 -5.51 -7.44 -9.20
CA PHE A 445 -6.05 -6.10 -8.96
C PHE A 445 -7.49 -6.15 -8.41
N PRO A 446 -7.68 -6.67 -7.17
CA PRO A 446 -9.00 -6.76 -6.55
C PRO A 446 -9.46 -5.41 -6.00
N LEU A 447 -10.79 -5.21 -5.95
CA LEU A 447 -11.45 -4.01 -5.44
C LEU A 447 -11.42 -3.93 -3.90
N ARG A 448 -10.22 -3.84 -3.31
CA ARG A 448 -10.02 -3.89 -1.85
C ARG A 448 -10.57 -2.65 -1.17
N THR A 449 -10.32 -1.47 -1.72
CA THR A 449 -10.76 -0.21 -1.11
C THR A 449 -12.28 -0.14 -1.10
N THR A 450 -12.94 -0.57 -2.18
CA THR A 450 -14.41 -0.67 -2.24
C THR A 450 -14.97 -1.52 -1.08
N ARG A 451 -14.41 -2.71 -0.84
CA ARG A 451 -14.87 -3.61 0.24
C ARG A 451 -14.62 -3.00 1.62
N LEU A 452 -13.47 -2.37 1.82
CA LEU A 452 -13.11 -1.70 3.07
C LEU A 452 -14.01 -0.48 3.35
N THR A 453 -14.28 0.35 2.34
CA THR A 453 -15.18 1.50 2.45
C THR A 453 -16.60 1.07 2.82
N PHE A 454 -17.10 -0.02 2.22
CA PHE A 454 -18.40 -0.58 2.58
C PHE A 454 -18.45 -1.05 4.03
N ALA A 455 -17.45 -1.84 4.47
CA ALA A 455 -17.37 -2.34 5.84
C ALA A 455 -17.23 -1.21 6.86
N ALA A 456 -16.35 -0.24 6.60
CA ALA A 456 -16.16 0.93 7.45
C ALA A 456 -17.43 1.78 7.55
N GLY A 457 -18.14 1.99 6.44
CA GLY A 457 -19.41 2.71 6.42
C GLY A 457 -20.52 2.01 7.22
N LEU A 458 -20.60 0.66 7.14
CA LEU A 458 -21.51 -0.12 7.97
C LEU A 458 -21.21 0.00 9.47
N ILE A 459 -19.92 -0.12 9.85
CA ILE A 459 -19.49 0.04 11.25
C ILE A 459 -19.81 1.45 11.75
N LEU A 460 -19.49 2.48 10.96
CA LEU A 460 -19.76 3.87 11.32
C LEU A 460 -21.26 4.14 11.46
N THR A 461 -22.08 3.60 10.56
CA THR A 461 -23.55 3.69 10.62
C THR A 461 -24.08 3.01 11.89
N LEU A 462 -23.57 1.83 12.24
CA LEU A 462 -23.94 1.12 13.46
C LEU A 462 -23.52 1.90 14.71
N MET A 463 -22.30 2.43 14.75
CA MET A 463 -21.81 3.24 15.88
C MET A 463 -22.65 4.51 16.06
N LEU A 464 -23.00 5.19 14.97
CA LEU A 464 -23.84 6.39 15.01
C LEU A 464 -25.26 6.05 15.47
N ALA A 465 -25.85 4.95 14.99
CA ALA A 465 -27.17 4.50 15.41
C ALA A 465 -27.20 4.12 16.91
N LEU A 466 -26.16 3.43 17.40
CA LEU A 466 -26.00 3.11 18.83
C LEU A 466 -25.82 4.37 19.68
N PHE A 467 -25.09 5.37 19.18
CA PHE A 467 -24.90 6.64 19.86
C PHE A 467 -26.20 7.44 19.96
N VAL A 468 -26.96 7.55 18.86
CA VAL A 468 -28.29 8.17 18.85
C VAL A 468 -29.25 7.42 19.77
N ALA A 469 -29.25 6.09 19.75
CA ALA A 469 -30.05 5.27 20.66
C ALA A 469 -29.68 5.49 22.13
N TYR A 470 -28.39 5.62 22.43
CA TYR A 470 -27.90 5.95 23.77
C TYR A 470 -28.38 7.33 24.23
N LEU A 471 -28.26 8.37 23.39
CA LEU A 471 -28.73 9.71 23.70
C LEU A 471 -30.24 9.73 23.97
N ARG A 472 -31.03 9.05 23.13
CA ARG A 472 -32.48 8.99 23.28
C ARG A 472 -32.92 8.24 24.54
N ASN A 473 -32.25 7.13 24.85
CA ASN A 473 -32.48 6.40 26.11
C ASN A 473 -32.15 7.24 27.33
N ARG A 474 -31.09 8.06 27.25
CA ARG A 474 -30.71 8.97 28.32
C ARG A 474 -31.76 10.06 28.53
N GLU A 475 -32.22 10.69 27.45
CA GLU A 475 -33.28 11.72 27.49
C GLU A 475 -34.58 11.16 28.10
N ASN A 476 -35.03 9.98 27.65
CA ASN A 476 -36.21 9.33 28.20
C ASN A 476 -36.10 9.01 29.70
N ARG A 477 -34.91 8.61 30.18
CA ARG A 477 -34.68 8.41 31.62
C ARG A 477 -34.77 9.72 32.39
N LEU A 478 -34.20 10.79 31.85
CA LEU A 478 -34.24 12.13 32.46
C LEU A 478 -35.68 12.65 32.57
N VAL A 479 -36.49 12.52 31.52
CA VAL A 479 -37.91 12.92 31.55
C VAL A 479 -38.68 12.15 32.63
N LYS A 480 -38.54 10.82 32.68
CA LYS A 480 -39.19 9.99 33.72
C LYS A 480 -38.78 10.38 35.15
N LEU A 481 -37.51 10.74 35.36
CA LEU A 481 -36.99 11.20 36.66
C LEU A 481 -37.58 12.55 37.08
N VAL A 482 -37.77 13.48 36.13
CA VAL A 482 -38.39 14.78 36.38
C VAL A 482 -39.88 14.63 36.72
N ASP A 483 -40.59 13.77 35.99
CA ASP A 483 -42.01 13.48 36.24
C ASP A 483 -42.21 12.84 37.63
N GLN A 484 -41.32 11.93 38.03
CA GLN A 484 -41.37 11.31 39.35
C GLN A 484 -41.14 12.33 40.49
N ARG A 485 -40.18 13.24 40.32
CA ARG A 485 -39.87 14.31 41.28
C ARG A 485 -41.00 15.33 41.43
N THR A 486 -41.73 15.61 40.36
CA THR A 486 -42.88 16.53 40.39
C THR A 486 -44.08 15.89 41.08
N LEU A 487 -44.31 14.59 40.86
CA LEU A 487 -45.34 13.83 41.57
C LEU A 487 -45.07 13.75 43.08
N GLU A 488 -43.84 13.46 43.49
CA GLU A 488 -43.43 13.40 44.91
C GLU A 488 -43.63 14.73 45.65
N LEU A 489 -43.46 15.87 44.95
CA LEU A 489 -43.68 17.20 45.49
C LEU A 489 -45.17 17.48 45.70
N GLN A 490 -46.01 17.10 44.73
CA GLN A 490 -47.47 17.23 44.83
C GLN A 490 -48.06 16.33 45.92
N GLU A 491 -47.62 15.07 46.03
CA GLU A 491 -48.08 14.14 47.09
C GLU A 491 -47.74 14.65 48.49
N ARG A 492 -46.61 15.36 48.65
CA ARG A 492 -46.20 15.92 49.95
C ARG A 492 -47.07 17.12 50.36
N GLU A 493 -47.45 17.97 49.42
CA GLU A 493 -48.31 19.14 49.66
C GLU A 493 -49.75 18.73 49.98
N GLU A 494 -50.27 17.72 49.26
CA GLU A 494 -51.60 17.16 49.49
C GLU A 494 -51.70 16.42 50.83
N LYS A 495 -50.62 15.73 51.25
CA LYS A 495 -50.52 15.08 52.56
C LYS A 495 -50.60 16.06 53.74
N TYR A 496 -49.98 17.25 53.65
CA TYR A 496 -50.07 18.25 54.73
C TYR A 496 -51.47 18.83 54.87
N ARG A 497 -52.17 19.09 53.75
CA ARG A 497 -53.55 19.57 53.75
C ARG A 497 -54.54 18.53 54.30
N LEU A 498 -54.34 17.24 53.98
CA LEU A 498 -55.16 16.14 54.53
C LEU A 498 -54.99 15.96 56.05
N LEU A 499 -53.82 16.28 56.63
CA LEU A 499 -53.61 16.21 58.08
C LEU A 499 -54.38 17.29 58.83
N THR A 500 -54.48 18.51 58.28
CA THR A 500 -55.24 19.61 58.91
C THR A 500 -56.75 19.48 58.67
N ASP A 501 -57.17 19.01 57.49
CA ASP A 501 -58.60 18.88 57.13
C ASP A 501 -59.31 17.76 57.90
N ASN A 502 -58.58 16.73 58.35
CA ASN A 502 -59.12 15.59 59.11
C ASN A 502 -58.89 15.69 60.64
N SER A 503 -58.35 16.79 61.15
CA SER A 503 -58.19 17.00 62.59
C SER A 503 -59.57 17.06 63.27
N VAL A 504 -59.73 16.36 64.40
CA VAL A 504 -60.93 16.44 65.24
C VAL A 504 -60.94 17.73 66.06
N ASP A 505 -59.75 18.20 66.47
CA ASP A 505 -59.61 19.48 67.15
C ASP A 505 -59.72 20.62 66.13
N MET A 506 -60.39 21.70 66.51
CA MET A 506 -60.46 22.91 65.72
C MET A 506 -59.12 23.65 65.78
N ILE A 507 -58.28 23.45 64.77
CA ILE A 507 -56.99 24.14 64.58
C ILE A 507 -57.23 25.51 63.95
N TRP A 508 -56.57 26.55 64.45
CA TRP A 508 -56.67 27.91 63.94
C TRP A 508 -55.34 28.68 64.00
N LEU A 509 -55.26 29.74 63.21
CA LEU A 509 -54.18 30.72 63.18
C LEU A 509 -54.81 32.12 63.16
N MET A 510 -54.34 33.01 64.02
CA MET A 510 -54.80 34.39 64.17
C MET A 510 -53.67 35.39 64.03
N ASP A 511 -54.00 36.60 63.60
CA ASP A 511 -53.08 37.74 63.68
C ASP A 511 -53.00 38.30 65.12
N MET A 512 -52.10 39.26 65.34
CA MET A 512 -51.93 39.92 66.65
C MET A 512 -53.10 40.82 67.06
N ASN A 513 -54.09 41.03 66.18
CA ASN A 513 -55.34 41.72 66.47
C ASN A 513 -56.49 40.75 66.78
N TYR A 514 -56.20 39.46 66.93
CA TYR A 514 -57.17 38.38 67.20
C TYR A 514 -58.16 38.10 66.07
N ASN A 515 -57.77 38.39 64.81
CA ASN A 515 -58.54 38.01 63.63
C ASN A 515 -58.04 36.66 63.09
N PHE A 516 -58.97 35.76 62.75
CA PHE A 516 -58.62 34.46 62.17
C PHE A 516 -58.01 34.61 60.77
N GLN A 517 -56.77 34.15 60.56
CA GLN A 517 -56.16 34.02 59.23
C GLN A 517 -56.42 32.65 58.61
N TYR A 518 -56.50 31.62 59.44
CA TYR A 518 -56.84 30.27 59.03
C TYR A 518 -57.64 29.57 60.12
N ILE A 519 -58.59 28.74 59.72
CA ILE A 519 -59.31 27.85 60.62
C ILE A 519 -59.66 26.55 59.89
N SER A 520 -59.38 25.43 60.54
CA SER A 520 -59.64 24.11 59.98
C SER A 520 -61.14 23.84 59.80
N PRO A 521 -61.55 22.96 58.86
CA PRO A 521 -62.95 22.58 58.65
C PRO A 521 -63.65 22.02 59.90
N ALA A 522 -62.90 21.56 60.90
CA ALA A 522 -63.42 21.12 62.19
C ALA A 522 -64.28 22.18 62.91
N ALA A 523 -64.10 23.47 62.62
CA ALA A 523 -64.98 24.55 63.11
C ALA A 523 -66.46 24.35 62.71
N ARG A 524 -66.71 23.74 61.54
CA ARG A 524 -68.07 23.41 61.07
C ARG A 524 -68.72 22.36 61.96
N GLN A 525 -67.98 21.33 62.33
CA GLN A 525 -68.48 20.23 63.15
C GLN A 525 -68.58 20.63 64.63
N MET A 526 -67.60 21.37 65.14
CA MET A 526 -67.49 21.74 66.55
C MET A 526 -68.36 22.96 66.92
N LEU A 527 -68.42 24.00 66.09
CA LEU A 527 -69.12 25.26 66.40
C LEU A 527 -70.26 25.59 65.43
N GLY A 528 -70.44 24.84 64.34
CA GLY A 528 -71.51 25.07 63.36
C GLY A 528 -71.28 26.26 62.41
N TYR A 529 -70.12 26.90 62.48
CA TYR A 529 -69.71 27.97 61.57
C TYR A 529 -68.92 27.41 60.39
N GLU A 530 -69.12 27.96 59.19
CA GLU A 530 -68.22 27.66 58.07
C GLU A 530 -66.88 28.38 58.27
N PRO A 531 -65.73 27.75 58.00
CA PRO A 531 -64.41 28.40 58.12
C PRO A 531 -64.34 29.77 57.44
N VAL A 532 -64.94 29.90 56.25
CA VAL A 532 -64.99 31.15 55.48
C VAL A 532 -65.75 32.27 56.19
N ASP A 533 -66.71 31.93 57.06
CA ASP A 533 -67.49 32.91 57.84
C ASP A 533 -66.72 33.43 59.06
N MET A 534 -65.61 32.79 59.42
CA MET A 534 -64.77 33.11 60.58
C MET A 534 -63.44 33.76 60.17
N ILE A 535 -62.86 33.36 59.04
CA ILE A 535 -61.62 33.95 58.52
C ILE A 535 -61.81 35.46 58.27
N GLY A 536 -60.89 36.27 58.78
CA GLY A 536 -60.88 37.73 58.73
C GLY A 536 -61.71 38.41 59.83
N ARG A 537 -62.46 37.66 60.64
CA ARG A 537 -63.26 38.19 61.75
C ARG A 537 -62.57 38.00 63.09
N ASN A 538 -62.97 38.81 64.06
CA ASN A 538 -62.37 38.83 65.37
C ASN A 538 -62.96 37.74 66.28
N ILE A 539 -62.14 37.08 67.11
CA ILE A 539 -62.60 36.04 68.05
C ILE A 539 -63.68 36.54 69.02
N GLN A 540 -63.72 37.85 69.32
CA GLN A 540 -64.75 38.46 70.17
C GLN A 540 -66.18 38.22 69.67
N GLU A 541 -66.36 38.02 68.36
CA GLU A 541 -67.68 37.78 67.77
C GLU A 541 -68.22 36.37 68.05
N PHE A 542 -67.37 35.46 68.55
CA PHE A 542 -67.67 34.04 68.73
C PHE A 542 -67.61 33.56 70.19
N CYS A 543 -67.38 34.48 71.14
CA CYS A 543 -67.43 34.22 72.58
C CYS A 543 -68.16 35.35 73.33
N SER A 544 -68.62 35.11 74.55
CA SER A 544 -69.28 36.15 75.36
C SER A 544 -68.25 37.16 75.89
N LYS A 545 -68.70 38.37 76.26
CA LYS A 545 -67.81 39.45 76.72
C LYS A 545 -66.92 39.03 77.91
N GLY A 546 -67.46 38.30 78.89
CA GLY A 546 -66.67 37.78 80.02
C GLY A 546 -65.69 36.66 79.63
N GLN A 547 -65.97 35.91 78.56
CA GLN A 547 -65.07 34.88 78.02
C GLN A 547 -63.97 35.50 77.15
N PHE A 548 -64.28 36.54 76.37
CA PHE A 548 -63.29 37.29 75.61
C PHE A 548 -62.25 37.93 76.53
N ASP A 549 -62.68 38.52 77.64
CA ASP A 549 -61.79 39.09 78.65
C ASP A 549 -60.90 37.99 79.29
N ALA A 550 -61.42 36.78 79.51
CA ALA A 550 -60.65 35.65 80.04
C ALA A 550 -59.62 35.11 79.02
N VAL A 551 -60.00 34.98 77.75
CA VAL A 551 -59.14 34.50 76.66
C VAL A 551 -58.02 35.52 76.34
N THR A 552 -58.36 36.81 76.27
CA THR A 552 -57.37 37.87 76.06
C THR A 552 -56.43 38.03 77.25
N ALA A 553 -56.88 37.79 78.49
CA ALA A 553 -55.99 37.74 79.66
C ALA A 553 -54.97 36.58 79.59
N VAL A 554 -55.33 35.44 78.99
CA VAL A 554 -54.40 34.34 78.72
C VAL A 554 -53.40 34.71 77.63
N PHE A 555 -53.84 35.37 76.56
CA PHE A 555 -52.94 35.86 75.49
C PHE A 555 -51.98 36.94 75.99
N GLN A 556 -52.46 37.87 76.82
CA GLN A 556 -51.63 38.91 77.46
C GLN A 556 -50.55 38.26 78.36
N LYS A 557 -50.91 37.24 79.13
CA LYS A 557 -49.94 36.47 79.95
C LYS A 557 -48.93 35.70 79.11
N ALA A 558 -49.32 35.21 77.93
CA ALA A 558 -48.41 34.53 77.02
C ALA A 558 -47.41 35.50 76.35
N LEU A 559 -47.81 36.76 76.11
CA LEU A 559 -46.93 37.85 75.65
C LEU A 559 -45.91 38.30 76.72
N GLU A 560 -46.26 38.17 78.00
CA GLU A 560 -45.38 38.52 79.13
C GLU A 560 -44.45 37.38 79.58
N ALA A 561 -44.71 36.14 79.15
CA ALA A 561 -43.89 34.97 79.46
C ALA A 561 -42.72 34.80 78.46
N LEU A 562 -41.55 34.37 78.95
CA LEU A 562 -40.35 34.11 78.13
C LEU A 562 -40.62 33.04 77.03
N PRO A 563 -39.88 33.06 75.90
CA PRO A 563 -40.14 32.21 74.72
C PRO A 563 -40.18 30.69 74.98
N GLU A 564 -39.55 30.22 76.07
CA GLU A 564 -39.44 28.80 76.39
C GLU A 564 -40.70 28.19 77.03
N ASN A 565 -41.72 28.98 77.38
CA ASN A 565 -42.97 28.47 77.95
C ASN A 565 -44.21 29.22 77.43
N ASN A 566 -44.34 29.27 76.09
CA ASN A 566 -45.34 30.07 75.38
C ASN A 566 -46.69 29.36 75.13
N GLY A 567 -46.82 28.09 75.52
CA GLY A 567 -48.04 27.29 75.36
C GLY A 567 -48.92 27.34 76.61
N GLN A 568 -50.13 27.88 76.50
CA GLN A 568 -51.12 27.83 77.58
C GLN A 568 -52.33 26.97 77.17
N THR A 569 -52.78 26.12 78.09
CA THR A 569 -54.00 25.34 77.93
C THR A 569 -54.99 25.72 79.02
N PHE A 570 -56.24 25.96 78.65
CA PHE A 570 -57.29 26.33 79.58
C PHE A 570 -58.65 25.83 79.09
N GLU A 571 -59.55 25.55 80.02
CA GLU A 571 -60.92 25.19 79.73
C GLU A 571 -61.77 26.45 79.63
N THR A 572 -62.59 26.53 78.59
CA THR A 572 -63.56 27.60 78.41
C THR A 572 -64.78 27.06 77.68
N GLU A 573 -65.76 27.91 77.42
CA GLU A 573 -66.91 27.54 76.61
C GLU A 573 -66.94 28.41 75.36
N LEU A 574 -67.06 27.76 74.21
CA LEU A 574 -67.29 28.44 72.94
C LEU A 574 -68.77 28.45 72.60
N ILE A 575 -69.20 29.47 71.87
CA ILE A 575 -70.58 29.62 71.45
C ILE A 575 -70.77 28.93 70.10
N HIS A 576 -71.57 27.88 70.08
CA HIS A 576 -72.01 27.25 68.84
C HIS A 576 -72.99 28.17 68.07
N ARG A 577 -73.08 28.08 66.74
CA ARG A 577 -73.92 28.93 65.87
C ARG A 577 -75.41 28.95 66.25
N ASN A 578 -75.91 27.89 66.88
CA ASN A 578 -77.28 27.77 67.41
C ASN A 578 -77.46 28.41 68.81
N LYS A 579 -76.44 29.11 69.34
CA LYS A 579 -76.38 29.77 70.64
C LYS A 579 -76.29 28.85 71.87
N THR A 580 -75.89 27.59 71.73
CA THR A 580 -75.56 26.73 72.87
C THR A 580 -74.09 26.86 73.27
N HIS A 581 -73.81 26.61 74.55
CA HIS A 581 -72.46 26.61 75.10
C HIS A 581 -71.85 25.22 74.93
N LEU A 582 -70.65 25.13 74.34
CA LEU A 582 -69.88 23.91 74.21
C LEU A 582 -68.63 24.02 75.10
N PRO A 583 -68.43 23.13 76.10
CA PRO A 583 -67.22 23.11 76.89
C PRO A 583 -66.05 22.61 76.03
N VAL A 584 -65.00 23.43 75.94
CA VAL A 584 -63.81 23.11 75.17
C VAL A 584 -62.56 23.34 76.01
N GLU A 585 -61.54 22.53 75.76
CA GLU A 585 -60.18 22.79 76.18
C GLU A 585 -59.44 23.47 75.01
N ILE A 586 -58.87 24.64 75.23
CA ILE A 586 -58.11 25.38 74.20
C ILE A 586 -56.64 25.39 74.58
N SER A 587 -55.77 24.97 73.66
CA SER A 587 -54.31 25.12 73.77
C SER A 587 -53.81 26.13 72.74
N THR A 588 -53.04 27.13 73.17
CA THR A 588 -52.59 28.25 72.32
C THR A 588 -51.12 28.57 72.53
N SER A 589 -50.41 28.97 71.47
CA SER A 589 -49.01 29.40 71.48
C SER A 589 -48.74 30.56 70.51
N LEU A 590 -47.67 31.33 70.77
CA LEU A 590 -47.25 32.44 69.90
C LEU A 590 -46.47 31.93 68.67
N LEU A 591 -46.79 32.49 67.50
CA LEU A 591 -46.00 32.36 66.28
C LEU A 591 -44.97 33.48 66.24
N LEU A 592 -43.70 33.12 66.16
CA LEU A 592 -42.58 34.07 66.10
C LEU A 592 -41.99 34.12 64.69
N ASP A 593 -41.50 35.30 64.27
CA ASP A 593 -40.65 35.42 63.09
C ASP A 593 -39.21 34.93 63.37
N ASN A 594 -38.36 34.92 62.33
CA ASN A 594 -36.94 34.53 62.44
C ASN A 594 -36.10 35.45 63.35
N GLN A 595 -36.65 36.56 63.83
CA GLN A 595 -36.01 37.52 64.75
C GLN A 595 -36.57 37.42 66.17
N GLY A 596 -37.52 36.52 66.43
CA GLY A 596 -38.13 36.29 67.73
C GLY A 596 -39.32 37.21 68.06
N ASN A 597 -39.82 37.99 67.09
CA ASN A 597 -40.98 38.85 67.31
C ASN A 597 -42.29 38.08 67.10
N PRO A 598 -43.32 38.29 67.93
CA PRO A 598 -44.62 37.66 67.75
C PRO A 598 -45.33 38.24 66.51
N ILE A 599 -45.62 37.37 65.53
CA ILE A 599 -46.30 37.69 64.27
C ILE A 599 -47.73 37.15 64.21
N GLY A 600 -48.12 36.28 65.15
CA GLY A 600 -49.46 35.74 65.23
C GLY A 600 -49.62 34.76 66.39
N ILE A 601 -50.80 34.16 66.48
CA ILE A 601 -51.16 33.18 67.50
C ILE A 601 -51.68 31.94 66.80
N GLN A 602 -51.23 30.76 67.21
CA GLN A 602 -51.79 29.50 66.75
C GLN A 602 -52.34 28.70 67.93
N GLY A 603 -53.37 27.91 67.69
CA GLY A 603 -53.92 27.06 68.72
C GLY A 603 -54.89 26.03 68.16
N ASN A 604 -55.33 25.16 69.05
CA ASN A 604 -56.40 24.21 68.81
C ASN A 604 -57.42 24.24 69.95
N ALA A 605 -58.66 23.93 69.64
CA ALA A 605 -59.73 23.72 70.62
C ALA A 605 -60.26 22.29 70.50
N ARG A 606 -60.46 21.62 71.64
CA ARG A 606 -60.94 20.23 71.76
C ARG A 606 -62.24 20.18 72.57
N ASP A 607 -63.24 19.46 72.06
CA ASP A 607 -64.46 19.14 72.79
C ASP A 607 -64.18 18.04 73.84
N ILE A 608 -64.54 18.28 75.10
CA ILE A 608 -64.27 17.37 76.23
C ILE A 608 -65.51 16.57 76.71
N THR A 609 -66.54 16.44 75.88
CA THR A 609 -67.81 15.77 76.22
C THR A 609 -67.67 14.25 76.52
N GLU A 610 -66.84 13.52 75.76
CA GLU A 610 -66.66 12.05 75.88
C GLU A 610 -65.71 11.64 77.02
N ARG A 611 -64.85 12.55 77.53
CA ARG A 611 -63.94 12.27 78.66
C ARG A 611 -64.69 11.96 79.96
N LYS A 612 -65.97 12.35 80.06
CA LYS A 612 -66.87 11.97 81.16
C LYS A 612 -67.54 10.58 81.00
N LYS A 613 -67.37 9.88 79.87
CA LYS A 613 -67.96 8.55 79.60
C LYS A 613 -66.99 7.36 79.71
N ALA A 614 -65.72 7.59 80.08
CA ALA A 614 -64.64 6.59 80.06
C ALA A 614 -64.63 5.55 81.21
N ASP A 615 -65.68 5.47 82.05
CA ASP A 615 -65.81 4.44 83.10
C ASP A 615 -66.12 3.03 82.54
N GLU A 616 -66.46 2.89 81.25
CA GLU A 616 -66.74 1.59 80.60
C GLU A 616 -65.50 0.83 80.08
N GLN A 617 -64.29 1.38 80.20
CA GLN A 617 -63.07 0.86 79.56
C GLN A 617 -62.33 -0.28 80.32
N LEU A 618 -62.95 -0.90 81.33
CA LEU A 618 -62.30 -1.94 82.16
C LEU A 618 -62.26 -3.34 81.51
N HIS A 619 -63.03 -3.62 80.45
CA HIS A 619 -63.27 -5.00 79.94
C HIS A 619 -62.28 -5.52 78.88
N ASN A 620 -61.38 -4.69 78.33
CA ASN A 620 -60.53 -5.05 77.17
C ASN A 620 -59.10 -5.51 77.54
N SER A 621 -58.65 -5.25 78.78
CA SER A 621 -57.29 -5.56 79.25
C SER A 621 -57.04 -7.07 79.48
N ASP A 622 -58.06 -7.83 79.89
CA ASP A 622 -57.92 -9.28 80.20
C ASP A 622 -57.66 -10.17 78.98
N ARG A 623 -58.04 -9.73 77.76
CA ARG A 623 -57.78 -10.48 76.52
C ARG A 623 -56.36 -10.30 76.00
N ILE A 624 -55.74 -9.14 76.20
CA ILE A 624 -54.38 -8.86 75.70
C ILE A 624 -53.36 -9.66 76.50
N PHE A 625 -53.55 -9.77 77.82
CA PHE A 625 -52.63 -10.49 78.71
C PHE A 625 -52.55 -12.00 78.38
N ASN A 626 -53.70 -12.65 78.14
CA ASN A 626 -53.77 -14.10 77.98
C ASN A 626 -53.35 -14.63 76.59
N TYR A 627 -53.42 -13.82 75.53
CA TYR A 627 -53.16 -14.26 74.15
C TYR A 627 -51.83 -13.73 73.55
N ALA A 628 -51.03 -12.97 74.30
CA ALA A 628 -49.75 -12.47 73.82
C ALA A 628 -48.74 -13.60 73.49
N LEU A 629 -48.03 -13.46 72.37
CA LEU A 629 -46.97 -14.38 71.94
C LEU A 629 -45.65 -14.13 72.69
N ASP A 630 -45.37 -12.87 73.05
CA ASP A 630 -44.24 -12.52 73.89
C ASP A 630 -44.50 -12.98 75.34
N MET A 631 -43.43 -13.26 76.08
CA MET A 631 -43.49 -13.64 77.49
C MET A 631 -43.68 -12.36 78.32
N LEU A 632 -44.90 -12.17 78.83
CA LEU A 632 -45.26 -11.03 79.67
C LEU A 632 -45.22 -11.45 81.13
N CYS A 633 -44.59 -10.65 81.97
CA CYS A 633 -44.55 -10.89 83.40
C CYS A 633 -44.77 -9.61 84.20
N ILE A 634 -45.38 -9.77 85.37
CA ILE A 634 -45.24 -8.86 86.49
C ILE A 634 -44.31 -9.54 87.48
N ALA A 635 -43.32 -8.83 87.98
CA ALA A 635 -42.33 -9.40 88.89
C ALA A 635 -42.04 -8.42 90.03
N GLY A 636 -41.66 -8.92 91.21
CA GLY A 636 -41.41 -8.09 92.38
C GLY A 636 -39.96 -7.61 92.44
N PHE A 637 -39.72 -6.53 93.20
CA PHE A 637 -38.36 -6.08 93.52
C PHE A 637 -37.60 -7.09 94.40
N ASP A 638 -38.27 -8.12 94.90
CA ASP A 638 -37.69 -9.27 95.60
C ASP A 638 -37.07 -10.32 94.66
N GLY A 639 -37.13 -10.11 93.34
CA GLY A 639 -36.55 -11.00 92.34
C GLY A 639 -37.43 -12.19 91.96
N TYR A 640 -38.70 -12.20 92.38
CA TYR A 640 -39.67 -13.26 92.08
C TYR A 640 -40.71 -12.80 91.06
N PHE A 641 -41.09 -13.67 90.14
CA PHE A 641 -42.27 -13.45 89.30
C PHE A 641 -43.55 -13.45 90.15
N LYS A 642 -44.51 -12.59 89.79
CA LYS A 642 -45.80 -12.43 90.48
C LYS A 642 -46.97 -12.86 89.60
N VAL A 643 -46.93 -12.48 88.33
CA VAL A 643 -47.92 -12.86 87.33
C VAL A 643 -47.19 -13.18 86.04
N LEU A 644 -47.56 -14.28 85.39
CA LEU A 644 -46.98 -14.72 84.13
C LEU A 644 -48.10 -14.96 83.13
N ASN A 645 -47.89 -14.60 81.86
CA ASN A 645 -48.79 -15.05 80.82
C ASN A 645 -48.45 -16.50 80.38
N PRO A 646 -49.38 -17.23 79.74
CA PRO A 646 -49.14 -18.61 79.32
C PRO A 646 -47.98 -18.83 78.33
N SER A 647 -47.39 -17.75 77.77
CA SER A 647 -46.24 -17.86 76.87
C SER A 647 -44.99 -18.36 77.59
N TRP A 648 -44.83 -18.04 78.88
CA TRP A 648 -43.70 -18.49 79.70
C TRP A 648 -43.54 -20.01 79.74
N THR A 649 -44.64 -20.72 79.98
CA THR A 649 -44.66 -22.19 79.98
C THR A 649 -44.46 -22.78 78.59
N ARG A 650 -45.00 -22.15 77.54
CA ARG A 650 -44.84 -22.61 76.15
C ARG A 650 -43.40 -22.49 75.65
N VAL A 651 -42.70 -21.41 75.99
CA VAL A 651 -41.38 -21.08 75.44
C VAL A 651 -40.24 -21.72 76.23
N LEU A 652 -40.32 -21.73 77.57
CA LEU A 652 -39.22 -22.22 78.44
C LEU A 652 -39.47 -23.63 79.02
N GLY A 653 -40.69 -24.15 78.91
CA GLY A 653 -41.07 -25.50 79.36
C GLY A 653 -41.23 -25.66 80.89
N TRP A 654 -41.04 -24.59 81.66
CA TRP A 654 -41.32 -24.55 83.10
C TRP A 654 -42.81 -24.34 83.37
N SER A 655 -43.36 -25.02 84.38
CA SER A 655 -44.73 -24.72 84.82
C SER A 655 -44.78 -23.35 85.51
N GLU A 656 -45.95 -22.71 85.48
CA GLU A 656 -46.13 -21.41 86.13
C GLU A 656 -45.84 -21.46 87.63
N GLU A 657 -46.28 -22.52 88.33
CA GLU A 657 -45.96 -22.74 89.75
C GLU A 657 -44.44 -22.80 90.01
N GLU A 658 -43.69 -23.50 89.15
CA GLU A 658 -42.23 -23.58 89.27
C GLU A 658 -41.56 -22.22 89.06
N LEU A 659 -42.02 -21.45 88.06
CA LEU A 659 -41.47 -20.12 87.74
C LEU A 659 -41.76 -19.08 88.84
N LEU A 660 -42.93 -19.15 89.48
CA LEU A 660 -43.30 -18.26 90.59
C LEU A 660 -42.61 -18.64 91.90
N SER A 661 -42.27 -19.92 92.09
CA SER A 661 -41.71 -20.45 93.35
C SER A 661 -40.23 -20.12 93.59
N LYS A 662 -39.51 -19.65 92.57
CA LYS A 662 -38.06 -19.43 92.59
C LYS A 662 -37.70 -18.02 92.09
N PRO A 663 -36.58 -17.45 92.57
CA PRO A 663 -36.12 -16.17 92.04
C PRO A 663 -35.68 -16.32 90.59
N TRP A 664 -35.97 -15.33 89.74
CA TRP A 664 -35.76 -15.44 88.29
C TRP A 664 -34.30 -15.71 87.91
N ILE A 665 -33.36 -15.33 88.79
CA ILE A 665 -31.91 -15.50 88.60
C ILE A 665 -31.49 -16.98 88.54
N GLU A 666 -32.29 -17.90 89.11
CA GLU A 666 -32.04 -19.34 88.98
C GLU A 666 -32.23 -19.85 87.55
N PHE A 667 -33.07 -19.18 86.77
CA PHE A 667 -33.34 -19.54 85.37
C PHE A 667 -32.39 -18.85 84.38
N VAL A 668 -31.49 -17.97 84.85
CA VAL A 668 -30.50 -17.27 84.00
C VAL A 668 -29.22 -18.09 83.90
N HIS A 669 -28.62 -18.14 82.71
CA HIS A 669 -27.37 -18.84 82.45
C HIS A 669 -26.24 -18.30 83.35
N PRO A 670 -25.35 -19.15 83.90
CA PRO A 670 -24.34 -18.74 84.90
C PRO A 670 -23.48 -17.53 84.51
N GLU A 671 -23.09 -17.43 83.24
CA GLU A 671 -22.28 -16.33 82.71
C GLU A 671 -23.03 -14.98 82.65
N ASP A 672 -24.37 -14.99 82.61
CA ASP A 672 -25.18 -13.77 82.49
C ASP A 672 -25.72 -13.29 83.84
N LYS A 673 -25.48 -14.04 84.94
CA LYS A 673 -25.97 -13.69 86.28
C LYS A 673 -25.44 -12.35 86.78
N GLY A 674 -24.15 -12.06 86.58
CA GLY A 674 -23.56 -10.79 87.00
C GLY A 674 -24.11 -9.58 86.25
N SER A 675 -24.41 -9.73 84.95
CA SER A 675 -25.10 -8.69 84.17
C SER A 675 -26.54 -8.52 84.63
N MET A 676 -27.22 -9.61 85.00
CA MET A 676 -28.59 -9.59 85.50
C MET A 676 -28.72 -8.93 86.88
N GLU A 677 -27.73 -9.08 87.76
CA GLU A 677 -27.69 -8.41 89.07
C GLU A 677 -27.61 -6.89 88.92
N ASN A 678 -26.79 -6.39 87.99
CA ASN A 678 -26.72 -4.96 87.68
C ASN A 678 -28.04 -4.44 87.06
N VAL A 679 -28.67 -5.22 86.19
CA VAL A 679 -29.99 -4.90 85.63
C VAL A 679 -31.04 -4.85 86.74
N HIS A 680 -30.99 -5.77 87.71
CA HIS A 680 -31.91 -5.80 88.83
C HIS A 680 -31.76 -4.56 89.72
N SER A 681 -30.53 -4.11 90.02
CA SER A 681 -30.33 -2.88 90.80
C SER A 681 -30.85 -1.64 90.09
N VAL A 682 -30.62 -1.55 88.77
CA VAL A 682 -31.11 -0.44 87.93
C VAL A 682 -32.65 -0.37 87.94
N LEU A 683 -33.33 -1.52 87.91
CA LEU A 683 -34.79 -1.59 87.98
C LEU A 683 -35.33 -1.21 89.37
N ILE A 684 -34.65 -1.60 90.46
CA ILE A 684 -35.04 -1.20 91.83
C ILE A 684 -34.90 0.31 92.02
N ASP A 685 -33.89 0.92 91.40
CA ASP A 685 -33.68 2.38 91.40
C ASP A 685 -34.68 3.14 90.51
N GLY A 686 -35.69 2.45 89.95
CA GLY A 686 -36.77 3.05 89.18
C GLY A 686 -36.44 3.35 87.72
N GLN A 687 -35.32 2.84 87.20
CA GLN A 687 -34.93 3.05 85.80
C GLN A 687 -35.44 1.93 84.89
N GLU A 688 -35.96 2.32 83.73
CA GLU A 688 -36.44 1.40 82.69
C GLU A 688 -35.27 0.79 81.91
N ILE A 689 -35.45 -0.45 81.46
CA ILE A 689 -34.46 -1.18 80.67
C ILE A 689 -35.08 -1.57 79.34
N TYR A 690 -34.37 -1.29 78.26
CA TYR A 690 -34.78 -1.62 76.90
C TYR A 690 -33.75 -2.52 76.22
N GLN A 691 -34.23 -3.52 75.48
CA GLN A 691 -33.45 -4.46 74.68
C GLN A 691 -32.30 -5.15 75.43
N PHE A 692 -32.45 -5.41 76.72
CA PHE A 692 -31.45 -6.19 77.45
C PHE A 692 -31.49 -7.65 76.99
N GLU A 693 -30.39 -8.16 76.48
CA GLU A 693 -30.31 -9.53 75.98
C GLU A 693 -29.61 -10.44 77.00
N ASN A 694 -30.22 -11.57 77.33
CA ASN A 694 -29.57 -12.59 78.16
C ASN A 694 -30.02 -14.00 77.80
N ARG A 695 -29.28 -14.98 78.32
CA ARG A 695 -29.53 -16.40 78.14
C ARG A 695 -30.33 -16.97 79.30
N PHE A 696 -31.45 -17.61 78.98
CA PHE A 696 -32.29 -18.35 79.92
C PHE A 696 -32.18 -19.86 79.72
N LEU A 697 -32.25 -20.60 80.82
CA LEU A 697 -32.22 -22.06 80.88
C LEU A 697 -33.66 -22.61 80.82
N CYS A 698 -33.92 -23.46 79.84
CA CYS A 698 -35.18 -24.20 79.73
C CYS A 698 -35.17 -25.43 80.66
N LYS A 699 -36.35 -25.96 80.95
CA LYS A 699 -36.51 -27.14 81.82
C LYS A 699 -35.79 -28.38 81.28
N ASP A 700 -35.65 -28.49 79.97
CA ASP A 700 -34.95 -29.57 79.28
C ASP A 700 -33.42 -29.39 79.20
N GLY A 701 -32.89 -28.30 79.78
CA GLY A 701 -31.46 -27.96 79.76
C GLY A 701 -31.01 -27.18 78.53
N THR A 702 -31.90 -26.87 77.57
CA THR A 702 -31.56 -26.03 76.42
C THR A 702 -31.51 -24.54 76.79
N ILE A 703 -30.79 -23.75 75.98
CA ILE A 703 -30.61 -22.31 76.20
C ILE A 703 -31.45 -21.52 75.20
N LYS A 704 -32.19 -20.53 75.70
CA LYS A 704 -32.91 -19.54 74.90
C LYS A 704 -32.31 -18.15 75.08
N TRP A 705 -32.13 -17.42 73.99
CA TRP A 705 -31.75 -16.00 74.04
C TRP A 705 -33.02 -15.16 74.13
N LEU A 706 -33.13 -14.36 75.18
CA LEU A 706 -34.26 -13.46 75.42
C LEU A 706 -33.83 -12.01 75.32
N ALA A 707 -34.65 -11.20 74.65
CA ALA A 707 -34.53 -9.74 74.66
C ALA A 707 -35.62 -9.14 75.55
N TRP A 708 -35.23 -8.27 76.48
CA TRP A 708 -36.04 -7.75 77.56
C TRP A 708 -36.30 -6.26 77.44
N ASN A 709 -37.56 -5.88 77.63
CA ASN A 709 -37.94 -4.53 78.05
C ASN A 709 -38.60 -4.63 79.42
N SER A 710 -38.09 -3.89 80.41
CA SER A 710 -38.53 -3.95 81.80
C SER A 710 -38.80 -2.54 82.34
N PHE A 711 -39.98 -2.35 82.91
CA PHE A 711 -40.49 -1.07 83.38
C PHE A 711 -40.83 -1.18 84.87
N PRO A 712 -40.06 -0.53 85.77
CA PRO A 712 -40.33 -0.60 87.19
C PRO A 712 -41.49 0.31 87.60
N TYR A 713 -42.25 -0.11 88.60
CA TYR A 713 -43.33 0.64 89.23
C TYR A 713 -43.05 0.73 90.75
N PRO A 714 -42.22 1.70 91.17
CA PRO A 714 -41.66 1.73 92.52
C PRO A 714 -42.70 1.84 93.64
N GLU A 715 -43.84 2.51 93.38
CA GLU A 715 -44.92 2.70 94.35
C GLU A 715 -45.51 1.37 94.84
N GLU A 716 -45.60 0.38 93.96
CA GLU A 716 -46.12 -0.96 94.26
C GLU A 716 -45.00 -2.01 94.43
N LYS A 717 -43.73 -1.60 94.30
CA LYS A 717 -42.54 -2.47 94.34
C LYS A 717 -42.59 -3.65 93.35
N ILE A 718 -43.19 -3.42 92.19
CA ILE A 718 -43.29 -4.38 91.09
C ILE A 718 -42.63 -3.82 89.82
N LEU A 719 -42.39 -4.68 88.85
CA LEU A 719 -41.95 -4.32 87.51
C LEU A 719 -42.74 -5.11 86.47
N TYR A 720 -42.98 -4.48 85.33
CA TYR A 720 -43.57 -5.11 84.15
C TYR A 720 -42.46 -5.47 83.18
N GLY A 721 -42.39 -6.76 82.83
CA GLY A 721 -41.38 -7.28 81.91
C GLY A 721 -42.01 -7.87 80.65
N VAL A 722 -41.38 -7.57 79.51
CA VAL A 722 -41.67 -8.20 78.22
C VAL A 722 -40.41 -8.86 77.72
N ALA A 723 -40.44 -10.18 77.59
CA ALA A 723 -39.35 -10.99 77.07
C ALA A 723 -39.73 -11.61 75.71
N ARG A 724 -38.85 -11.47 74.72
CA ARG A 724 -38.99 -12.07 73.39
C ARG A 724 -37.87 -13.05 73.10
N ASP A 725 -38.20 -14.25 72.62
CA ASP A 725 -37.21 -15.23 72.15
C ASP A 725 -36.56 -14.75 70.84
N ILE A 726 -35.24 -14.55 70.85
CA ILE A 726 -34.41 -14.13 69.70
C ILE A 726 -33.39 -15.21 69.29
N THR A 727 -33.59 -16.46 69.71
CA THR A 727 -32.64 -17.56 69.51
C THR A 727 -32.35 -17.83 68.02
N ASP A 728 -33.37 -17.82 67.16
CA ASP A 728 -33.19 -18.07 65.72
C ASP A 728 -32.45 -16.92 65.02
N LYS A 729 -32.68 -15.67 65.46
CA LYS A 729 -31.96 -14.50 64.96
C LYS A 729 -30.45 -14.61 65.22
N LYS A 730 -30.05 -15.00 66.44
CA LYS A 730 -28.64 -15.18 66.81
C LYS A 730 -27.96 -16.32 66.05
N LYS A 731 -28.68 -17.42 65.75
CA LYS A 731 -28.17 -18.53 64.92
C LYS A 731 -27.92 -18.11 63.47
N MET A 732 -28.84 -17.35 62.86
CA MET A 732 -28.69 -16.86 61.47
C MET A 732 -27.56 -15.84 61.32
N GLU A 733 -27.39 -14.93 62.28
CA GLU A 733 -26.29 -13.94 62.27
C GLU A 733 -24.90 -14.61 62.32
N GLY A 734 -24.77 -15.70 63.09
CA GLY A 734 -23.52 -16.48 63.17
C GLY A 734 -23.14 -17.18 61.86
N GLN A 735 -24.10 -17.83 61.20
CA GLN A 735 -23.86 -18.52 59.92
C GLN A 735 -23.54 -17.56 58.77
N LEU A 736 -24.21 -16.40 58.73
CA LEU A 736 -23.97 -15.37 57.72
C LEU A 736 -22.56 -14.78 57.84
N ARG A 737 -22.08 -14.54 59.07
CA ARG A 737 -20.74 -14.00 59.33
C ARG A 737 -19.62 -14.96 58.91
N GLY A 738 -19.82 -16.27 59.02
CA GLY A 738 -18.88 -17.29 58.53
C GLY A 738 -18.73 -17.28 57.01
N ARG A 739 -19.85 -17.38 56.28
CA ARG A 739 -19.84 -17.36 54.79
C ARG A 739 -19.30 -16.06 54.19
N LEU A 740 -19.53 -14.91 54.85
CA LEU A 740 -19.01 -13.63 54.39
C LEU A 740 -17.47 -13.56 54.42
N LYS A 741 -16.80 -14.20 55.39
CA LYS A 741 -15.33 -14.24 55.48
C LYS A 741 -14.71 -15.06 54.35
N GLU A 742 -15.29 -16.21 54.03
CA GLU A 742 -14.85 -17.10 52.95
C GLU A 742 -14.94 -16.40 51.58
N LEU A 743 -16.11 -15.83 51.27
CA LEU A 743 -16.36 -15.10 50.01
C LEU A 743 -15.44 -13.88 49.87
N ALA A 744 -15.17 -13.15 50.96
CA ALA A 744 -14.26 -12.02 50.96
C ALA A 744 -12.81 -12.43 50.63
N CYS A 745 -12.33 -13.54 51.21
CA CYS A 745 -10.98 -14.04 50.94
C CYS A 745 -10.80 -14.44 49.47
N ILE A 746 -11.74 -15.23 48.92
CA ILE A 746 -11.71 -15.67 47.51
C ILE A 746 -11.77 -14.46 46.58
N SER A 747 -12.61 -13.46 46.88
CA SER A 747 -12.70 -12.23 46.09
C SER A 747 -11.39 -11.43 46.10
N LEU A 748 -10.70 -11.34 47.24
CA LEU A 748 -9.43 -10.64 47.35
C LEU A 748 -8.32 -11.39 46.62
N VAL A 749 -8.23 -12.71 46.76
CA VAL A 749 -7.27 -13.54 46.02
C VAL A 749 -7.50 -13.41 44.51
N ARG A 750 -8.75 -13.50 44.03
CA ARG A 750 -9.09 -13.25 42.61
C ARG A 750 -8.69 -11.84 42.13
N LYS A 751 -8.76 -10.83 43.00
CA LYS A 751 -8.31 -9.47 42.67
C LYS A 751 -6.78 -9.39 42.55
N GLU A 752 -6.03 -10.15 43.36
CA GLU A 752 -4.57 -10.24 43.20
C GLU A 752 -4.19 -11.04 41.94
N THR A 753 -4.95 -12.08 41.55
CA THR A 753 -4.67 -12.85 40.33
C THR A 753 -4.83 -12.04 39.04
N LEU A 754 -5.64 -10.97 39.08
CA LEU A 754 -5.82 -10.05 37.94
C LEU A 754 -4.71 -8.97 37.86
N GLN A 755 -3.82 -8.88 38.84
CA GLN A 755 -2.71 -7.93 38.86
C GLN A 755 -1.42 -8.59 38.36
N ASN A 756 -0.66 -7.89 37.52
CA ASN A 756 0.65 -8.36 37.03
C ASN A 756 1.74 -8.14 38.10
N LEU A 757 1.73 -8.94 39.15
CA LEU A 757 2.67 -8.84 40.29
C LEU A 757 3.85 -9.83 40.16
N PRO A 758 5.06 -9.47 40.62
CA PRO A 758 6.14 -10.43 40.81
C PRO A 758 5.72 -11.57 41.73
N GLU A 759 6.20 -12.79 41.47
CA GLU A 759 5.76 -14.02 42.16
C GLU A 759 5.86 -13.92 43.68
N LYS A 760 6.97 -13.37 44.17
CA LYS A 760 7.22 -13.16 45.60
C LYS A 760 6.18 -12.23 46.25
N GLU A 761 5.74 -11.20 45.53
CA GLU A 761 4.79 -10.21 46.06
C GLU A 761 3.36 -10.73 46.00
N PHE A 762 3.01 -11.43 44.92
CA PHE A 762 1.75 -12.15 44.79
C PHE A 762 1.56 -13.16 45.93
N CYS A 763 2.52 -14.07 46.15
CA CYS A 763 2.46 -15.07 47.21
C CYS A 763 2.33 -14.44 48.61
N LYS A 764 3.07 -13.35 48.89
CA LYS A 764 2.97 -12.62 50.17
C LYS A 764 1.57 -12.04 50.42
N ARG A 765 0.93 -11.48 49.39
CA ARG A 765 -0.42 -10.92 49.50
C ARG A 765 -1.46 -12.00 49.71
N VAL A 766 -1.37 -13.10 48.95
CA VAL A 766 -2.25 -14.27 49.14
C VAL A 766 -2.13 -14.83 50.55
N ILE A 767 -0.91 -14.99 51.09
CA ILE A 767 -0.68 -15.42 52.47
C ILE A 767 -1.37 -14.48 53.48
N ARG A 768 -1.34 -13.17 53.26
CA ARG A 768 -2.01 -12.19 54.14
C ARG A 768 -3.53 -12.35 54.11
N HIS A 769 -4.11 -12.54 52.92
CA HIS A 769 -5.56 -12.73 52.73
C HIS A 769 -6.04 -14.04 53.36
N VAL A 770 -5.28 -15.13 53.19
CA VAL A 770 -5.57 -16.43 53.82
C VAL A 770 -5.51 -16.31 55.33
N LYS A 771 -4.46 -15.68 55.89
CA LYS A 771 -4.32 -15.48 57.35
C LYS A 771 -5.53 -14.75 57.95
N GLY A 772 -6.01 -13.68 57.31
CA GLY A 772 -7.15 -12.90 57.79
C GLY A 772 -8.51 -13.62 57.68
N ALA A 773 -8.59 -14.68 56.87
CA ALA A 773 -9.82 -15.43 56.63
C ALA A 773 -9.98 -16.64 57.57
N MET A 774 -8.91 -17.08 58.22
CA MET A 774 -8.95 -18.17 59.21
C MET A 774 -9.80 -17.76 60.43
N GLN A 775 -10.40 -18.75 61.10
CA GLN A 775 -11.19 -18.56 62.30
C GLN A 775 -10.34 -17.98 63.44
N PHE A 776 -9.07 -18.37 63.51
CA PHE A 776 -8.06 -17.87 64.46
C PHE A 776 -6.87 -17.22 63.73
N PRO A 777 -7.01 -15.98 63.20
CA PRO A 777 -5.97 -15.33 62.41
C PRO A 777 -4.62 -15.18 63.13
N ASP A 778 -4.65 -14.92 64.44
CA ASP A 778 -3.44 -14.68 65.24
C ASP A 778 -2.61 -15.95 65.46
N SER A 779 -3.26 -17.12 65.39
CA SER A 779 -2.63 -18.43 65.57
C SER A 779 -2.34 -19.14 64.25
N ALA A 780 -2.79 -18.60 63.10
CA ALA A 780 -2.66 -19.22 61.79
C ALA A 780 -1.40 -18.76 61.02
N PHE A 781 -0.67 -19.71 60.45
CA PHE A 781 0.56 -19.50 59.69
C PHE A 781 0.46 -20.13 58.30
N PRO A 782 0.00 -19.37 57.29
CA PRO A 782 -0.06 -19.85 55.91
C PRO A 782 1.33 -19.85 55.26
N VAL A 783 1.61 -20.90 54.50
CA VAL A 783 2.85 -21.12 53.74
C VAL A 783 2.51 -21.60 52.34
N ILE A 784 3.07 -20.95 51.31
CA ILE A 784 2.95 -21.39 49.92
C ILE A 784 4.29 -21.99 49.50
N GLU A 785 4.27 -23.24 49.05
CA GLU A 785 5.39 -23.90 48.37
C GLU A 785 5.06 -23.96 46.88
N LEU A 786 5.90 -23.36 46.03
CA LEU A 786 5.70 -23.30 44.58
C LEU A 786 7.04 -23.56 43.87
N LYS A 787 7.12 -24.61 43.03
CA LYS A 787 8.32 -25.01 42.28
C LYS A 787 9.61 -25.03 43.13
N GLY A 788 9.54 -25.62 44.33
CA GLY A 788 10.67 -25.75 45.26
C GLY A 788 11.04 -24.46 46.02
N ARG A 789 10.29 -23.37 45.85
CA ARG A 789 10.45 -22.11 46.61
C ARG A 789 9.37 -21.99 47.68
N ILE A 790 9.77 -21.58 48.88
CA ILE A 790 8.88 -21.45 50.04
C ILE A 790 8.60 -19.97 50.34
N TYR A 791 7.33 -19.60 50.38
CA TYR A 791 6.84 -18.28 50.70
C TYR A 791 6.12 -18.29 52.04
N ARG A 792 6.59 -17.49 53.01
CA ARG A 792 6.05 -17.38 54.37
C ARG A 792 6.25 -15.99 54.95
N ASN A 793 5.43 -15.61 55.94
CA ASN A 793 5.61 -14.39 56.72
C ASN A 793 6.38 -14.70 58.03
N GLY A 794 7.68 -14.42 58.06
CA GLY A 794 8.53 -14.55 59.25
C GLY A 794 9.45 -15.79 59.27
N SER A 795 10.34 -15.82 60.26
CA SER A 795 11.36 -16.85 60.49
C SER A 795 11.08 -17.62 61.78
N THR A 796 10.28 -18.68 61.69
CA THR A 796 10.06 -19.62 62.80
C THR A 796 10.19 -21.05 62.28
N ASN A 797 10.98 -21.87 63.00
CA ASN A 797 10.99 -23.32 62.86
C ASN A 797 9.69 -23.83 63.51
N LEU A 798 8.80 -24.41 62.70
CA LEU A 798 7.51 -24.93 63.16
C LEU A 798 7.47 -26.42 62.81
N ASP A 799 7.81 -27.26 63.80
CA ASP A 799 7.34 -28.64 63.88
C ASP A 799 5.92 -28.58 64.44
N LEU A 800 4.91 -28.79 63.60
CA LEU A 800 3.50 -28.74 63.99
C LEU A 800 2.70 -29.85 63.29
N ASP A 801 2.17 -30.77 64.09
CA ASP A 801 1.53 -32.04 63.69
C ASP A 801 0.11 -31.95 63.12
N LYS A 802 -0.45 -30.75 62.91
CA LYS A 802 -1.77 -30.58 62.25
C LYS A 802 -1.74 -29.44 61.24
N ASN A 803 -1.82 -29.81 59.96
CA ASN A 803 -1.81 -28.89 58.83
C ASN A 803 -3.09 -29.03 57.99
N LEU A 804 -3.70 -27.89 57.65
CA LEU A 804 -4.57 -27.84 56.48
C LEU A 804 -3.66 -27.79 55.25
N GLN A 805 -3.94 -28.64 54.26
CA GLN A 805 -3.12 -28.72 53.06
C GLN A 805 -3.97 -28.84 51.80
N SER A 806 -3.55 -28.18 50.72
CA SER A 806 -4.06 -28.42 49.36
C SER A 806 -2.93 -28.35 48.34
N LEU A 807 -3.07 -29.14 47.27
CA LEU A 807 -2.12 -29.18 46.16
C LEU A 807 -2.42 -28.03 45.19
N ILE A 808 -1.37 -27.31 44.79
CA ILE A 808 -1.45 -26.30 43.74
C ILE A 808 -1.17 -27.01 42.41
N LYS A 809 -2.16 -27.02 41.52
CA LYS A 809 -2.07 -27.70 40.21
C LYS A 809 -2.23 -26.71 39.06
N ALA A 810 -1.49 -26.94 37.98
CA ALA A 810 -1.68 -26.26 36.69
C ALA A 810 -1.61 -27.30 35.57
N ARG A 811 -2.59 -27.31 34.67
CA ARG A 811 -2.73 -28.28 33.55
C ARG A 811 -2.58 -29.75 33.97
N GLY A 812 -2.97 -30.07 35.20
CA GLY A 812 -2.86 -31.42 35.77
C GLY A 812 -1.52 -31.74 36.44
N GLU A 813 -0.49 -30.90 36.30
CA GLU A 813 0.80 -31.05 36.99
C GLU A 813 0.77 -30.40 38.38
N VAL A 814 1.44 -31.04 39.34
CA VAL A 814 1.56 -30.53 40.71
C VAL A 814 2.72 -29.53 40.76
N LEU A 815 2.41 -28.25 40.94
CA LEU A 815 3.39 -27.17 41.05
C LEU A 815 3.92 -26.99 42.48
N GLY A 816 3.17 -27.44 43.48
CA GLY A 816 3.49 -27.28 44.88
C GLY A 816 2.26 -27.42 45.78
N ARG A 817 2.27 -26.76 46.94
CA ARG A 817 1.20 -26.89 47.95
C ARG A 817 1.00 -25.62 48.78
N LEU A 818 -0.24 -25.40 49.20
CA LEU A 818 -0.62 -24.39 50.19
C LEU A 818 -0.85 -25.09 51.53
N LEU A 819 -0.16 -24.63 52.57
CA LEU A 819 -0.17 -25.17 53.93
C LEU A 819 -0.62 -24.10 54.91
N VAL A 820 -1.41 -24.45 55.92
CA VAL A 820 -1.71 -23.57 57.06
C VAL A 820 -1.48 -24.32 58.36
N PHE A 821 -0.66 -23.75 59.23
CA PHE A 821 -0.32 -24.30 60.54
C PHE A 821 -0.95 -23.50 61.68
N TYR A 822 -1.33 -24.17 62.77
CA TYR A 822 -1.84 -23.53 64.00
C TYR A 822 -0.89 -23.75 65.18
N THR A 823 -0.60 -22.70 65.97
CA THR A 823 0.36 -22.75 67.09
C THR A 823 -0.13 -23.43 68.38
N GLU A 824 -1.42 -23.76 68.48
CA GLU A 824 -2.01 -24.36 69.68
C GLU A 824 -2.78 -25.64 69.33
N ASN A 825 -2.78 -26.60 70.26
CA ASN A 825 -3.47 -27.88 70.15
C ASN A 825 -5.00 -27.68 70.31
N LYS A 826 -5.65 -27.06 69.30
CA LYS A 826 -7.11 -26.80 69.28
C LYS A 826 -7.86 -27.90 68.51
N PRO A 827 -9.07 -28.34 68.93
CA PRO A 827 -9.53 -29.70 68.61
C PRO A 827 -10.35 -29.86 67.33
N PHE A 828 -10.72 -28.81 66.59
CA PHE A 828 -11.60 -28.97 65.43
C PHE A 828 -11.12 -28.16 64.23
N ILE A 829 -10.65 -28.86 63.21
CA ILE A 829 -10.57 -28.33 61.84
C ILE A 829 -12.00 -28.20 61.34
N ILE A 830 -12.37 -26.99 60.91
CA ILE A 830 -13.66 -26.72 60.30
C ILE A 830 -13.60 -27.12 58.82
N PRO A 831 -14.49 -27.99 58.30
CA PRO A 831 -14.51 -28.37 56.88
C PRO A 831 -14.45 -27.19 55.91
N GLU A 832 -15.13 -26.09 56.26
CA GLU A 832 -15.20 -24.85 55.50
C GLU A 832 -13.81 -24.16 55.33
N GLU A 833 -12.87 -24.32 56.28
CA GLU A 833 -11.50 -23.79 56.12
C GLU A 833 -10.67 -24.62 55.13
N GLN A 834 -10.91 -25.94 55.07
CA GLN A 834 -10.25 -26.83 54.12
C GLN A 834 -10.75 -26.57 52.68
N ASP A 835 -12.04 -26.28 52.50
CA ASP A 835 -12.63 -25.93 51.21
C ASP A 835 -12.12 -24.57 50.71
N LEU A 836 -11.95 -23.60 51.62
CA LEU A 836 -11.31 -22.31 51.30
C LEU A 836 -9.87 -22.50 50.81
N ILE A 837 -9.08 -23.35 51.49
CA ILE A 837 -7.69 -23.62 51.10
C ILE A 837 -7.60 -24.33 49.75
N HIS A 838 -8.53 -25.24 49.43
CA HIS A 838 -8.63 -25.81 48.08
C HIS A 838 -8.89 -24.73 47.03
N SER A 839 -9.90 -23.89 47.26
CA SER A 839 -10.29 -22.83 46.33
C SER A 839 -9.16 -21.81 46.08
N VAL A 840 -8.37 -21.50 47.12
CA VAL A 840 -7.22 -20.61 46.99
C VAL A 840 -6.07 -21.29 46.24
N ALA A 841 -5.80 -22.59 46.49
CA ALA A 841 -4.78 -23.34 45.78
C ALA A 841 -5.07 -23.42 44.27
N ASP A 842 -6.33 -23.64 43.88
CA ASP A 842 -6.76 -23.62 42.48
C ASP A 842 -6.56 -22.23 41.84
N ALA A 843 -6.89 -21.15 42.57
CA ALA A 843 -6.67 -19.79 42.08
C ALA A 843 -5.18 -19.46 41.85
N ILE A 844 -4.29 -19.96 42.71
CA ILE A 844 -2.84 -19.84 42.51
C ILE A 844 -2.39 -20.62 41.27
N GLY A 845 -2.94 -21.82 41.05
CA GLY A 845 -2.68 -22.64 39.86
C GLY A 845 -3.07 -21.93 38.56
N LEU A 846 -4.29 -21.40 38.50
CA LEU A 846 -4.81 -20.61 37.37
C LEU A 846 -3.97 -19.35 37.08
N TRP A 847 -3.56 -18.63 38.13
CA TRP A 847 -2.68 -17.45 37.96
C TRP A 847 -1.32 -17.83 37.36
N TYR A 848 -0.77 -18.96 37.75
CA TYR A 848 0.50 -19.45 37.21
C TYR A 848 0.39 -19.78 35.71
N GLU A 849 -0.71 -20.42 35.29
CA GLU A 849 -0.99 -20.68 33.87
C GLU A 849 -1.11 -19.39 33.06
N TRP A 850 -1.87 -18.42 33.58
CA TRP A 850 -2.06 -17.13 32.94
C TRP A 850 -0.71 -16.39 32.77
N LYS A 851 0.14 -16.40 33.80
CA LYS A 851 1.46 -15.76 33.76
C LYS A 851 2.38 -16.39 32.71
N GLN A 852 2.35 -17.72 32.55
CA GLN A 852 3.09 -18.38 31.47
C GLN A 852 2.53 -18.04 30.09
N ALA A 853 1.20 -17.96 29.94
CA ALA A 853 0.58 -17.60 28.67
C ALA A 853 0.94 -16.16 28.26
N GLN A 854 0.95 -15.23 29.21
CA GLN A 854 1.33 -13.84 28.95
C GLN A 854 2.82 -13.68 28.59
N ALA A 855 3.71 -14.46 29.22
CA ALA A 855 5.13 -14.48 28.85
C ALA A 855 5.33 -14.95 27.40
N ARG A 856 4.63 -16.03 26.99
CA ARG A 856 4.66 -16.53 25.59
C ARG A 856 4.09 -15.52 24.60
N GLU A 857 2.96 -14.87 24.93
CA GLU A 857 2.36 -13.86 24.07
C GLU A 857 3.28 -12.63 23.89
N THR A 858 3.95 -12.21 24.97
CA THR A 858 4.90 -11.09 24.93
C THR A 858 6.12 -11.44 24.07
N HIS A 859 6.67 -12.64 24.24
CA HIS A 859 7.77 -13.16 23.41
C HIS A 859 7.36 -13.22 21.93
N ALA A 860 6.21 -13.80 21.61
CA ALA A 860 5.70 -13.87 20.23
C ALA A 860 5.49 -12.48 19.59
N LYS A 861 5.02 -11.48 20.35
CA LYS A 861 4.89 -10.09 19.88
C LYS A 861 6.25 -9.45 19.60
N GLN A 862 7.25 -9.71 20.43
CA GLN A 862 8.62 -9.26 20.18
C GLN A 862 9.18 -9.92 18.92
N VAL A 863 8.95 -11.22 18.75
CA VAL A 863 9.37 -11.97 17.56
C VAL A 863 8.81 -11.37 16.25
N LEU A 864 7.49 -11.11 16.22
CA LEU A 864 6.84 -10.50 15.05
C LEU A 864 7.31 -9.06 14.77
N LEU A 865 7.63 -8.29 15.81
CA LEU A 865 8.15 -6.93 15.65
C LEU A 865 9.57 -6.93 15.05
N GLY A 866 10.43 -7.86 15.46
CA GLY A 866 11.78 -7.93 14.91
C GLY A 866 11.80 -8.35 13.44
N ILE A 867 10.97 -9.32 13.02
CA ILE A 867 10.81 -9.69 11.60
C ILE A 867 10.34 -8.48 10.78
N ARG A 868 9.31 -7.78 11.26
CA ARG A 868 8.84 -6.56 10.59
C ARG A 868 9.95 -5.53 10.42
N ASN A 869 10.78 -5.34 11.44
CA ASN A 869 11.89 -4.39 11.39
C ASN A 869 13.01 -4.85 10.44
N VAL A 870 13.33 -6.14 10.40
CA VAL A 870 14.28 -6.73 9.42
C VAL A 870 13.74 -6.54 8.01
N ASN A 871 12.45 -6.79 7.77
CA ASN A 871 11.85 -6.61 6.45
C ASN A 871 11.80 -5.14 6.00
N GLN A 872 11.67 -4.21 6.94
CA GLN A 872 11.85 -2.79 6.64
C GLN A 872 13.31 -2.41 6.34
N LEU A 873 14.28 -3.05 7.02
CA LEU A 873 15.71 -2.86 6.75
C LEU A 873 16.07 -3.34 5.34
N ILE A 874 15.57 -4.50 4.92
CA ILE A 874 15.78 -5.07 3.57
C ILE A 874 15.35 -4.11 2.45
N VAL A 875 14.27 -3.36 2.66
CA VAL A 875 13.77 -2.41 1.67
C VAL A 875 14.60 -1.12 1.62
N LYS A 876 15.16 -0.70 2.76
CA LYS A 876 15.81 0.61 2.91
C LYS A 876 17.32 0.58 2.73
N GLU A 877 17.96 -0.51 3.12
CA GLU A 877 19.41 -0.59 3.16
C GLU A 877 19.93 -1.18 1.84
N THR A 878 20.80 -0.43 1.18
CA THR A 878 21.45 -0.84 -0.08
C THR A 878 22.91 -1.24 0.12
N ASP A 879 23.43 -1.13 1.35
CA ASP A 879 24.81 -1.48 1.70
C ASP A 879 24.83 -2.81 2.45
N ARG A 880 25.69 -3.72 1.98
CA ARG A 880 25.78 -5.09 2.49
C ARG A 880 26.15 -5.13 3.97
N ASP A 881 27.18 -4.39 4.37
CA ASP A 881 27.72 -4.45 5.73
C ASP A 881 26.79 -3.75 6.72
N ALA A 882 26.15 -2.65 6.30
CA ALA A 882 25.16 -1.94 7.10
C ALA A 882 23.88 -2.76 7.32
N LEU A 883 23.43 -3.52 6.31
CA LEU A 883 22.29 -4.43 6.44
C LEU A 883 22.58 -5.50 7.50
N ILE A 884 23.75 -6.14 7.42
CA ILE A 884 24.17 -7.18 8.35
C ILE A 884 24.30 -6.62 9.77
N GLU A 885 24.93 -5.45 9.94
CA GLU A 885 25.10 -4.82 11.25
C GLU A 885 23.76 -4.48 11.92
N LYS A 886 22.85 -3.84 11.16
CA LYS A 886 21.53 -3.46 11.66
C LYS A 886 20.64 -4.68 11.91
N ALA A 887 20.77 -5.74 11.11
CA ALA A 887 20.09 -7.01 11.35
C ALA A 887 20.54 -7.61 12.68
N CYS A 888 21.84 -7.84 12.89
CA CYS A 888 22.37 -8.37 14.16
C CYS A 888 21.95 -7.55 15.39
N LYS A 889 21.99 -6.21 15.28
CA LYS A 889 21.56 -5.32 16.36
C LYS A 889 20.07 -5.43 16.67
N ASN A 890 19.24 -5.52 15.65
CA ASN A 890 17.78 -5.64 15.81
C ASN A 890 17.38 -7.01 16.40
N LEU A 891 18.12 -8.07 16.04
CA LEU A 891 17.95 -9.40 16.62
C LEU A 891 18.18 -9.40 18.15
N THR A 892 19.17 -8.65 18.64
CA THR A 892 19.46 -8.60 20.09
C THR A 892 18.62 -7.57 20.84
N GLU A 893 18.37 -6.40 20.24
CA GLU A 893 17.63 -5.29 20.88
C GLU A 893 16.11 -5.50 20.86
N THR A 894 15.53 -5.99 19.76
CA THR A 894 14.07 -6.10 19.57
C THR A 894 13.53 -7.49 19.84
N LEU A 895 14.18 -8.54 19.30
CA LEU A 895 13.72 -9.93 19.45
C LEU A 895 14.10 -10.54 20.80
N GLY A 896 15.00 -9.88 21.54
CA GLY A 896 15.40 -10.33 22.88
C GLY A 896 16.38 -11.50 22.88
N TYR A 897 16.93 -11.89 21.72
CA TYR A 897 18.02 -12.86 21.64
C TYR A 897 19.23 -12.37 22.45
N GLN A 898 19.94 -13.30 23.09
CA GLN A 898 21.08 -12.96 23.95
C GLN A 898 22.25 -12.43 23.13
N ASP A 899 22.44 -13.02 21.96
CA ASP A 899 23.51 -12.73 21.02
C ASP A 899 23.06 -13.05 19.59
N ALA A 900 23.72 -12.42 18.62
CA ALA A 900 23.48 -12.65 17.20
C ALA A 900 24.75 -12.37 16.38
N TRP A 901 25.04 -13.23 15.41
CA TRP A 901 26.09 -13.00 14.43
C TRP A 901 25.77 -13.59 13.07
N ILE A 902 26.35 -12.98 12.04
CA ILE A 902 26.24 -13.42 10.64
C ILE A 902 27.64 -13.65 10.09
N THR A 903 27.83 -14.83 9.50
CA THR A 903 29.04 -15.21 8.75
C THR A 903 28.70 -15.22 7.28
N ILE A 904 29.45 -14.47 6.44
CA ILE A 904 29.26 -14.41 4.99
C ILE A 904 30.25 -15.36 4.31
N ILE A 905 29.82 -15.94 3.19
CA ILE A 905 30.67 -16.78 2.33
C ILE A 905 30.98 -15.99 1.06
N ASP A 906 32.26 -15.76 0.78
CA ASP A 906 32.68 -15.10 -0.47
C ASP A 906 32.73 -16.11 -1.64
N ASN A 907 32.89 -15.61 -2.87
CA ASN A 907 32.92 -16.38 -4.11
C ASN A 907 34.05 -17.42 -4.16
N GLU A 908 35.11 -17.27 -3.36
CA GLU A 908 36.19 -18.26 -3.20
C GLU A 908 35.88 -19.35 -2.16
N LYS A 909 34.66 -19.35 -1.59
CA LYS A 909 34.21 -20.20 -0.46
C LYS A 909 34.96 -19.94 0.85
N GLU A 910 35.65 -18.81 0.98
CA GLU A 910 36.19 -18.36 2.26
C GLU A 910 35.06 -17.82 3.14
N LEU A 911 35.04 -18.26 4.40
CA LEU A 911 34.09 -17.79 5.40
C LEU A 911 34.67 -16.57 6.12
N HIS A 912 33.92 -15.47 6.10
CA HIS A 912 34.27 -14.25 6.82
C HIS A 912 33.16 -13.89 7.80
N ILE A 913 33.49 -13.79 9.08
CA ILE A 913 32.57 -13.26 10.08
C ILE A 913 32.47 -11.75 9.88
N THR A 914 31.28 -11.26 9.51
CA THR A 914 31.14 -9.86 9.09
C THR A 914 30.81 -8.95 10.27
N LYS A 915 29.79 -9.26 11.08
CA LYS A 915 29.39 -8.46 12.26
C LYS A 915 28.71 -9.29 13.35
N THR A 916 28.88 -8.84 14.60
CA THR A 916 28.37 -9.49 15.82
C THR A 916 27.66 -8.47 16.72
N SER A 917 26.62 -8.91 17.45
CA SER A 917 25.92 -8.14 18.48
C SER A 917 25.58 -9.03 19.67
N ALA A 918 25.73 -8.55 20.90
CA ALA A 918 25.40 -9.30 22.12
C ALA A 918 24.98 -8.37 23.27
N LYS A 919 24.06 -8.83 24.13
CA LYS A 919 23.71 -8.17 25.40
C LYS A 919 24.73 -8.57 26.48
N ASP A 920 25.57 -7.62 26.90
CA ASP A 920 26.39 -7.66 28.12
C ASP A 920 27.55 -8.68 28.25
N ILE A 921 27.97 -9.39 27.19
CA ILE A 921 29.17 -10.27 27.27
C ILE A 921 30.44 -9.52 26.85
N CYS A 922 31.21 -9.07 27.84
CA CYS A 922 32.51 -8.42 27.63
C CYS A 922 33.50 -9.39 26.95
N GLY A 923 33.89 -9.11 25.69
CA GLY A 923 34.86 -9.91 24.93
C GLY A 923 34.28 -10.78 23.80
N PHE A 924 32.96 -10.73 23.54
CA PHE A 924 32.29 -11.48 22.46
C PHE A 924 32.94 -11.28 21.09
N LYS A 925 33.14 -10.03 20.67
CA LYS A 925 33.77 -9.69 19.38
C LYS A 925 35.22 -10.20 19.25
N LYS A 926 35.97 -10.16 20.36
CA LYS A 926 37.42 -10.48 20.41
C LYS A 926 37.71 -11.98 20.23
N TYR A 927 36.73 -12.82 20.52
CA TYR A 927 36.79 -14.27 20.34
C TYR A 927 36.56 -14.66 18.87
N PHE A 928 35.56 -14.05 18.23
CA PHE A 928 35.21 -14.35 16.84
C PHE A 928 36.21 -13.81 15.80
N ASP A 929 36.99 -12.78 16.14
CA ASP A 929 38.10 -12.28 15.30
C ASP A 929 39.27 -13.31 15.16
N GLN A 930 39.27 -14.41 15.94
CA GLN A 930 40.31 -15.45 15.92
C GLN A 930 39.95 -16.71 15.10
N PHE A 931 38.75 -16.76 14.52
CA PHE A 931 38.32 -17.89 13.69
C PHE A 931 38.94 -17.82 12.29
N ASN A 932 39.62 -18.90 11.90
CA ASN A 932 40.06 -19.17 10.53
C ASN A 932 39.33 -20.43 10.00
N ASN A 933 39.34 -20.64 8.67
CA ASN A 933 38.67 -21.77 8.00
C ASN A 933 38.96 -23.17 8.61
N ASP A 934 40.08 -23.34 9.31
CA ASP A 934 40.49 -24.62 9.92
C ASP A 934 39.90 -24.91 11.31
N ASN A 935 39.24 -23.95 11.98
CA ASN A 935 38.78 -24.11 13.37
C ASN A 935 37.38 -23.54 13.61
N LEU A 936 36.37 -23.98 12.85
CA LEU A 936 35.00 -23.48 12.96
C LEU A 936 34.17 -24.26 14.00
N PRO A 937 33.26 -23.60 14.75
CA PRO A 937 32.37 -24.26 15.70
C PRO A 937 31.33 -25.14 15.01
N ALA A 938 30.82 -26.15 15.73
CA ALA A 938 29.83 -27.12 15.22
C ALA A 938 28.59 -26.43 14.64
N CYS A 939 28.13 -25.35 15.28
CA CYS A 939 26.96 -24.58 14.83
C CYS A 939 27.10 -23.95 13.44
N ILE A 940 28.31 -23.78 12.92
CA ILE A 940 28.57 -23.29 11.56
C ILE A 940 28.77 -24.47 10.60
N THR A 941 29.57 -25.46 11.00
CA THR A 941 29.94 -26.60 10.13
C THR A 941 28.77 -27.53 9.84
N ASP A 942 27.89 -27.77 10.82
CA ASP A 942 26.70 -28.60 10.63
C ASP A 942 25.68 -27.93 9.70
N VAL A 943 25.51 -26.60 9.78
CA VAL A 943 24.64 -25.84 8.88
C VAL A 943 25.18 -25.82 7.45
N ILE A 944 26.49 -25.69 7.26
CA ILE A 944 27.11 -25.76 5.91
C ILE A 944 26.86 -27.12 5.28
N SER A 945 26.99 -28.21 6.04
CA SER A 945 26.84 -29.57 5.53
C SER A 945 25.39 -29.97 5.25
N SER A 946 24.46 -29.55 6.12
CA SER A 946 23.05 -29.93 6.05
C SER A 946 22.16 -28.95 5.28
N GLN A 947 22.57 -27.68 5.20
CA GLN A 947 21.76 -26.56 4.72
C GLN A 947 20.38 -26.45 5.39
N SER A 948 20.28 -26.79 6.67
CA SER A 948 19.05 -26.69 7.46
C SER A 948 19.29 -25.96 8.78
N LEU A 949 18.21 -25.56 9.46
CA LEU A 949 18.26 -25.10 10.84
C LEU A 949 18.86 -26.17 11.75
N HIS A 950 19.79 -25.78 12.61
CA HIS A 950 20.27 -26.60 13.72
C HIS A 950 19.98 -25.92 15.06
N VAL A 951 19.53 -26.72 16.02
CA VAL A 951 19.25 -26.29 17.40
C VAL A 951 20.19 -27.03 18.34
N TYR A 952 20.98 -26.28 19.11
CA TYR A 952 21.90 -26.85 20.10
C TYR A 952 21.38 -26.57 21.49
N HIS A 953 21.08 -27.62 22.23
CA HIS A 953 20.68 -27.52 23.64
C HIS A 953 21.90 -27.63 24.55
N ARG A 954 22.04 -26.70 25.50
CA ARG A 954 23.15 -26.67 26.47
C ARG A 954 24.53 -26.70 25.81
N LEU A 955 24.99 -25.52 25.42
CA LEU A 955 26.26 -25.25 24.74
C LEU A 955 27.49 -25.90 25.40
N ASP A 956 27.49 -26.05 26.73
CA ASP A 956 28.56 -26.67 27.53
C ASP A 956 28.75 -28.17 27.24
N ILE A 957 27.69 -28.86 26.80
CA ILE A 957 27.70 -30.30 26.50
C ILE A 957 27.85 -30.54 24.99
N ALA A 958 27.20 -29.72 24.16
CA ALA A 958 27.13 -29.95 22.73
C ALA A 958 28.38 -29.50 21.95
N CYS A 959 29.17 -28.56 22.48
CA CYS A 959 30.32 -27.99 21.78
C CYS A 959 31.54 -27.82 22.70
N SER A 960 32.09 -28.92 23.19
CA SER A 960 33.20 -28.95 24.18
C SER A 960 34.54 -28.31 23.74
N GLN A 961 34.61 -27.79 22.51
CA GLN A 961 35.78 -27.09 21.94
C GLN A 961 35.53 -25.58 21.73
N CYS A 962 34.36 -25.07 22.10
CA CYS A 962 34.00 -23.67 21.90
C CYS A 962 34.16 -22.89 23.21
N GLU A 963 35.14 -22.00 23.33
CA GLU A 963 35.31 -21.13 24.52
C GLU A 963 34.10 -20.20 24.76
N TYR A 964 33.17 -20.11 23.81
CA TYR A 964 31.90 -19.40 24.00
C TYR A 964 30.97 -20.11 25.00
N SER A 965 30.97 -21.45 25.05
CA SER A 965 30.09 -22.21 25.96
C SER A 965 30.36 -21.91 27.43
N ASP A 966 31.62 -21.60 27.77
CA ASP A 966 32.04 -21.30 29.14
C ASP A 966 31.53 -19.94 29.65
N LYS A 967 31.10 -19.04 28.76
CA LYS A 967 30.65 -17.68 29.09
C LYS A 967 29.13 -17.51 29.10
N ALA A 968 28.37 -18.44 28.52
CA ALA A 968 26.92 -18.46 28.51
C ALA A 968 26.36 -19.90 28.65
N PRO A 969 26.50 -20.54 29.83
CA PRO A 969 26.18 -21.97 30.01
C PRO A 969 24.67 -22.30 29.98
N ASP A 970 23.80 -21.29 30.15
CA ASP A 970 22.34 -21.45 30.24
C ASP A 970 21.60 -20.89 29.01
N CYS A 971 22.17 -21.03 27.80
CA CYS A 971 21.47 -20.71 26.54
C CYS A 971 21.56 -21.83 25.51
N ASP A 972 20.52 -21.91 24.69
CA ASP A 972 20.45 -22.77 23.52
C ASP A 972 20.73 -21.94 22.27
N VAL A 973 21.09 -22.56 21.15
CA VAL A 973 21.52 -21.82 19.94
C VAL A 973 20.72 -22.24 18.73
N TYR A 974 20.24 -21.27 17.97
CA TYR A 974 19.72 -21.47 16.61
C TYR A 974 20.75 -21.05 15.59
N SER A 975 20.99 -21.89 14.59
CA SER A 975 21.83 -21.54 13.43
C SER A 975 21.17 -21.97 12.12
N ALA A 976 21.02 -21.06 11.17
CA ALA A 976 20.31 -21.26 9.91
C ALA A 976 21.07 -20.66 8.72
N PRO A 977 20.95 -21.26 7.52
CA PRO A 977 21.63 -20.76 6.32
C PRO A 977 20.91 -19.55 5.71
N LEU A 978 21.69 -18.58 5.22
CA LEU A 978 21.23 -17.47 4.40
C LEU A 978 21.25 -17.90 2.92
N ASN A 979 20.26 -18.69 2.50
CA ASN A 979 20.18 -19.25 1.16
C ASN A 979 19.22 -18.48 0.25
N TYR A 980 19.61 -18.28 -1.01
CA TYR A 980 18.70 -17.81 -2.05
C TYR A 980 19.14 -18.30 -3.44
N GLN A 981 18.21 -18.84 -4.24
CA GLN A 981 18.44 -19.39 -5.61
C GLN A 981 19.70 -20.29 -5.70
N ASP A 982 19.74 -21.35 -4.89
CA ASP A 982 20.81 -22.35 -4.82
C ASP A 982 22.21 -21.81 -4.42
N LYS A 983 22.30 -20.55 -3.97
CA LYS A 983 23.53 -19.94 -3.44
C LYS A 983 23.42 -19.71 -1.93
N LEU A 984 24.43 -20.19 -1.19
CA LEU A 984 24.62 -19.93 0.24
C LEU A 984 25.42 -18.62 0.40
N TYR A 985 24.74 -17.57 0.85
CA TYR A 985 25.33 -16.25 1.09
C TYR A 985 26.03 -16.16 2.45
N GLY A 986 25.62 -16.98 3.40
CA GLY A 986 26.13 -16.93 4.76
C GLY A 986 25.32 -17.78 5.74
N ILE A 987 25.56 -17.59 7.03
CA ILE A 987 24.90 -18.30 8.12
C ILE A 987 24.55 -17.30 9.21
N LEU A 988 23.31 -17.35 9.68
CA LEU A 988 22.82 -16.57 10.81
C LEU A 988 22.76 -17.45 12.06
N THR A 989 23.36 -16.99 13.15
CA THR A 989 23.33 -17.70 14.44
C THR A 989 22.92 -16.77 15.57
N VAL A 990 22.06 -17.27 16.48
CA VAL A 990 21.56 -16.52 17.64
C VAL A 990 21.45 -17.40 18.90
N GLY A 991 21.68 -16.78 20.06
CA GLY A 991 21.46 -17.37 21.38
C GLY A 991 20.02 -17.16 21.86
N VAL A 992 19.36 -18.28 22.18
CA VAL A 992 17.94 -18.38 22.53
C VAL A 992 17.80 -18.85 23.99
N PRO A 993 16.89 -18.27 24.79
CA PRO A 993 16.59 -18.79 26.11
C PRO A 993 16.07 -20.25 26.04
N PRO A 994 16.49 -21.17 26.93
CA PRO A 994 16.12 -22.59 26.84
C PRO A 994 14.61 -22.87 26.89
N GLU A 995 13.84 -21.97 27.49
CA GLU A 995 12.36 -22.07 27.55
C GLU A 995 11.67 -21.90 26.19
N PHE A 996 12.41 -21.42 25.18
CA PHE A 996 11.91 -21.09 23.84
C PHE A 996 12.55 -21.93 22.72
N ALA A 997 13.65 -22.63 23.02
CA ALA A 997 14.45 -23.38 22.03
C ALA A 997 13.68 -24.49 21.30
N ASP A 998 12.68 -25.09 21.94
CA ASP A 998 11.88 -26.19 21.38
C ASP A 998 10.56 -25.72 20.71
N LEU A 999 10.31 -24.40 20.67
CA LEU A 999 9.10 -23.87 20.05
C LEU A 999 9.24 -23.88 18.52
N LYS A 1000 8.53 -24.82 17.87
CA LYS A 1000 8.49 -24.94 16.40
C LYS A 1000 8.08 -23.66 15.70
N GLU A 1001 7.16 -22.90 16.29
CA GLU A 1001 6.73 -21.62 15.73
C GLU A 1001 7.88 -20.61 15.67
N GLU A 1002 8.76 -20.59 16.68
CA GLU A 1002 9.91 -19.68 16.74
C GLU A 1002 11.03 -20.12 15.79
N GLN A 1003 11.27 -21.43 15.70
CA GLN A 1003 12.21 -22.02 14.74
C GLN A 1003 11.83 -21.69 13.29
N ASN A 1004 10.54 -21.85 12.93
CA ASN A 1004 10.04 -21.52 11.60
C ASN A 1004 10.20 -20.02 11.27
N LEU A 1005 9.89 -19.16 12.23
CA LEU A 1005 10.03 -17.71 12.09
C LEU A 1005 11.50 -17.28 11.93
N PHE A 1006 12.42 -17.97 12.61
CA PHE A 1006 13.85 -17.74 12.46
C PHE A 1006 14.36 -18.18 11.07
N ILE A 1007 13.87 -19.29 10.53
CA ILE A 1007 14.18 -19.74 9.16
C ILE A 1007 13.71 -18.70 8.14
N GLU A 1008 12.46 -18.24 8.24
CA GLU A 1008 11.90 -17.22 7.34
C GLU A 1008 12.76 -15.95 7.32
N MET A 1009 13.22 -15.51 8.50
CA MET A 1009 14.10 -14.35 8.62
C MET A 1009 15.49 -14.57 8.00
N ALA A 1010 16.05 -15.78 8.11
CA ALA A 1010 17.31 -16.12 7.47
C ALA A 1010 17.18 -16.13 5.94
N GLU A 1011 16.07 -16.64 5.40
CA GLU A 1011 15.76 -16.59 3.96
C GLU A 1011 15.57 -15.15 3.46
N ASP A 1012 14.85 -14.30 4.20
CA ASP A 1012 14.62 -12.90 3.88
C ASP A 1012 15.94 -12.10 3.82
N ILE A 1013 16.85 -12.32 4.77
CA ILE A 1013 18.20 -11.73 4.75
C ILE A 1013 19.02 -12.27 3.56
N GLY A 1014 18.91 -13.57 3.25
CA GLY A 1014 19.53 -14.17 2.07
C GLY A 1014 19.07 -13.52 0.76
N PHE A 1015 17.76 -13.27 0.61
CA PHE A 1015 17.19 -12.55 -0.52
C PHE A 1015 17.72 -11.11 -0.64
N ALA A 1016 17.85 -10.40 0.47
CA ALA A 1016 18.35 -9.04 0.50
C ALA A 1016 19.82 -8.95 0.03
N LEU A 1017 20.66 -9.88 0.47
CA LEU A 1017 22.05 -9.99 0.05
C LEU A 1017 22.17 -10.28 -1.46
N TYR A 1018 21.31 -11.15 -1.99
CA TYR A 1018 21.20 -11.40 -3.44
C TYR A 1018 20.88 -10.11 -4.22
N LYS A 1019 19.90 -9.34 -3.73
CA LYS A 1019 19.47 -8.11 -4.40
C LYS A 1019 20.59 -7.06 -4.44
N ILE A 1020 21.30 -6.86 -3.33
CA ILE A 1020 22.43 -5.92 -3.25
C ILE A 1020 23.54 -6.34 -4.23
N GLU A 1021 23.89 -7.62 -4.30
CA GLU A 1021 24.89 -8.15 -5.25
C GLU A 1021 24.48 -7.88 -6.71
N LEU A 1022 23.20 -8.05 -7.05
CA LEU A 1022 22.69 -7.83 -8.40
C LEU A 1022 22.74 -6.34 -8.79
N GLU A 1023 22.41 -5.45 -7.86
CA GLU A 1023 22.38 -4.01 -8.07
C GLU A 1023 23.80 -3.44 -8.24
N GLU A 1024 24.78 -3.98 -7.51
CA GLU A 1024 26.19 -3.63 -7.65
C GLU A 1024 26.75 -4.06 -9.02
N LYS A 1025 26.44 -5.29 -9.47
CA LYS A 1025 26.80 -5.76 -10.83
C LYS A 1025 26.21 -4.87 -11.92
N ARG A 1026 24.95 -4.45 -11.77
CA ARG A 1026 24.29 -3.56 -12.71
C ARG A 1026 24.97 -2.19 -12.77
N ARG A 1027 25.27 -1.59 -11.62
CA ARG A 1027 25.91 -0.27 -11.53
C ARG A 1027 27.29 -0.24 -12.19
N VAL A 1028 28.11 -1.27 -11.99
CA VAL A 1028 29.41 -1.41 -12.65
C VAL A 1028 29.25 -1.51 -14.17
N SER A 1029 28.28 -2.28 -14.65
CA SER A 1029 28.00 -2.40 -16.09
C SER A 1029 27.51 -1.09 -16.71
N GLU A 1030 26.63 -0.35 -16.03
CA GLU A 1030 26.11 0.94 -16.51
C GLU A 1030 27.24 2.00 -16.61
N GLN A 1031 28.13 2.05 -15.62
CA GLN A 1031 29.31 2.94 -15.66
C GLN A 1031 30.24 2.62 -16.83
N GLN A 1032 30.46 1.33 -17.12
CA GLN A 1032 31.28 0.91 -18.25
C GLN A 1032 30.64 1.32 -19.59
N ILE A 1033 29.31 1.20 -19.72
CA ILE A 1033 28.57 1.60 -20.92
C ILE A 1033 28.63 3.13 -21.12
N LEU A 1034 28.45 3.91 -20.06
CA LEU A 1034 28.52 5.37 -20.12
C LEU A 1034 29.91 5.87 -20.52
N LYS A 1035 30.97 5.26 -19.99
CA LYS A 1035 32.34 5.58 -20.38
C LYS A 1035 32.57 5.30 -21.87
N ASN A 1036 32.14 4.14 -22.35
CA ASN A 1036 32.25 3.77 -23.76
C ASN A 1036 31.42 4.70 -24.68
N LEU A 1037 30.28 5.20 -24.21
CA LEU A 1037 29.45 6.16 -24.94
C LEU A 1037 30.12 7.53 -25.06
N GLN A 1038 30.67 8.06 -23.96
CA GLN A 1038 31.42 9.34 -24.00
C GLN A 1038 32.63 9.28 -24.92
N GLU A 1039 33.41 8.20 -24.89
CA GLU A 1039 34.54 8.01 -25.81
C GLU A 1039 34.10 8.00 -27.27
N LYS A 1040 32.95 7.39 -27.58
CA LYS A 1040 32.36 7.39 -28.94
C LYS A 1040 31.82 8.76 -29.36
N GLU A 1041 31.19 9.51 -28.46
CA GLU A 1041 30.66 10.85 -28.76
C GLU A 1041 31.79 11.85 -29.09
N ILE A 1042 32.88 11.83 -28.32
CA ILE A 1042 34.04 12.68 -28.56
C ILE A 1042 34.66 12.37 -29.94
N LEU A 1043 34.79 11.08 -30.28
CA LEU A 1043 35.29 10.65 -31.58
C LEU A 1043 34.39 11.12 -32.73
N LEU A 1044 33.06 11.00 -32.59
CA LEU A 1044 32.11 11.46 -33.60
C LEU A 1044 32.16 12.98 -33.79
N GLN A 1045 32.29 13.75 -32.71
CA GLN A 1045 32.45 15.21 -32.80
C GLN A 1045 33.72 15.59 -33.56
N GLU A 1046 34.84 14.92 -33.30
CA GLU A 1046 36.10 15.16 -34.00
C GLU A 1046 36.00 14.82 -35.51
N ILE A 1047 35.35 13.71 -35.86
CA ILE A 1047 35.06 13.35 -37.26
C ILE A 1047 34.20 14.44 -37.93
N HIS A 1048 33.13 14.88 -37.27
CA HIS A 1048 32.26 15.94 -37.81
C HIS A 1048 33.02 17.25 -38.00
N HIS A 1049 33.87 17.64 -37.06
CA HIS A 1049 34.72 18.82 -37.19
C HIS A 1049 35.67 18.71 -38.39
N ARG A 1050 36.30 17.54 -38.61
CA ARG A 1050 37.20 17.29 -39.74
C ARG A 1050 36.48 17.32 -41.10
N VAL A 1051 35.32 16.68 -41.20
CA VAL A 1051 34.49 16.69 -42.42
C VAL A 1051 34.05 18.11 -42.77
N LYS A 1052 33.58 18.87 -41.77
CA LYS A 1052 33.20 20.28 -41.95
C LYS A 1052 34.37 21.12 -42.47
N ASN A 1053 35.58 20.94 -41.93
CA ASN A 1053 36.77 21.66 -42.38
C ASN A 1053 37.13 21.33 -43.85
N ASN A 1054 37.12 20.05 -44.24
CA ASN A 1054 37.39 19.64 -45.63
C ASN A 1054 36.35 20.19 -46.62
N LEU A 1055 35.06 20.16 -46.26
CA LEU A 1055 34.00 20.73 -47.08
C LEU A 1055 34.12 22.26 -47.22
N ASN A 1056 34.58 22.96 -46.17
CA ASN A 1056 34.85 24.39 -46.23
C ASN A 1056 36.01 24.73 -47.18
N VAL A 1057 37.07 23.92 -47.23
CA VAL A 1057 38.17 24.06 -48.19
C VAL A 1057 37.66 23.89 -49.62
N ILE A 1058 36.90 22.83 -49.89
CA ILE A 1058 36.30 22.58 -51.22
C ILE A 1058 35.38 23.73 -51.64
N SER A 1059 34.50 24.19 -50.74
CA SER A 1059 33.57 25.30 -51.00
C SER A 1059 34.31 26.60 -51.34
N SER A 1060 35.40 26.90 -50.62
CA SER A 1060 36.22 28.10 -50.85
C SER A 1060 36.94 28.05 -52.20
N LEU A 1061 37.48 26.88 -52.57
CA LEU A 1061 38.15 26.67 -53.86
C LEU A 1061 37.18 26.78 -55.05
N LEU A 1062 35.98 26.21 -54.93
CA LEU A 1062 34.92 26.33 -55.94
C LEU A 1062 34.49 27.79 -56.14
N LYS A 1063 34.33 28.55 -55.04
CA LYS A 1063 34.02 30.00 -55.11
C LYS A 1063 35.12 30.80 -55.79
N LEU A 1064 36.40 30.48 -55.55
CA LEU A 1064 37.53 31.15 -56.20
C LEU A 1064 37.62 30.81 -57.70
N GLN A 1065 37.33 29.56 -58.09
CA GLN A 1065 37.29 29.15 -59.49
C GLN A 1065 36.12 29.78 -60.25
N ALA A 1066 34.93 29.84 -59.64
CA ALA A 1066 33.74 30.43 -60.25
C ALA A 1066 33.97 31.90 -60.69
N ARG A 1067 34.80 32.66 -59.96
CA ARG A 1067 35.13 34.06 -60.29
C ARG A 1067 35.99 34.23 -61.55
N LYS A 1068 36.65 33.18 -62.03
CA LYS A 1068 37.56 33.23 -63.19
C LYS A 1068 36.95 32.62 -64.47
N ILE A 1069 35.75 32.02 -64.40
CA ILE A 1069 35.06 31.44 -65.55
C ILE A 1069 34.53 32.57 -66.45
N LYS A 1070 34.99 32.62 -67.71
CA LYS A 1070 34.51 33.59 -68.70
C LYS A 1070 33.88 32.92 -69.92
N THR A 1071 34.27 31.69 -70.22
CA THR A 1071 33.79 30.88 -71.35
C THR A 1071 33.26 29.52 -70.88
N LYS A 1072 32.56 28.81 -71.78
CA LYS A 1072 32.02 27.46 -71.49
C LYS A 1072 33.16 26.46 -71.27
N GLU A 1073 34.24 26.63 -72.00
CA GLU A 1073 35.46 25.84 -71.90
C GLU A 1073 36.13 26.04 -70.54
N ASP A 1074 36.20 27.28 -70.04
CA ASP A 1074 36.70 27.58 -68.69
C ASP A 1074 35.85 26.90 -67.60
N ALA A 1075 34.54 26.78 -67.80
CA ALA A 1075 33.63 26.16 -66.85
C ALA A 1075 33.85 24.64 -66.77
N ILE A 1076 33.94 23.98 -67.93
CA ILE A 1076 34.22 22.53 -68.01
C ILE A 1076 35.58 22.23 -67.37
N GLU A 1077 36.60 23.04 -67.68
CA GLU A 1077 37.93 22.86 -67.09
C GLU A 1077 37.92 23.09 -65.57
N ALA A 1078 37.20 24.09 -65.07
CA ALA A 1078 37.05 24.34 -63.63
C ALA A 1078 36.38 23.16 -62.90
N PHE A 1079 35.31 22.59 -63.45
CA PHE A 1079 34.65 21.42 -62.87
C PHE A 1079 35.52 20.16 -62.89
N GLN A 1080 36.26 19.92 -63.98
CA GLN A 1080 37.21 18.80 -64.05
C GLN A 1080 38.34 18.94 -63.04
N ASN A 1081 38.95 20.14 -62.95
CA ASN A 1081 39.99 20.42 -61.95
C ASN A 1081 39.45 20.24 -60.52
N SER A 1082 38.21 20.68 -60.25
CA SER A 1082 37.57 20.51 -58.95
C SER A 1082 37.27 19.05 -58.61
N THR A 1083 36.80 18.27 -59.58
CA THR A 1083 36.55 16.83 -59.41
C THR A 1083 37.83 16.08 -59.06
N ASN A 1084 38.93 16.39 -59.76
CA ASN A 1084 40.21 15.75 -59.51
C ASN A 1084 40.82 16.09 -58.13
N ARG A 1085 40.57 17.31 -57.63
CA ARG A 1085 40.94 17.69 -56.24
C ARG A 1085 40.14 16.93 -55.19
N VAL A 1086 38.82 16.81 -55.40
CA VAL A 1086 37.95 16.01 -54.51
C VAL A 1086 38.39 14.54 -54.51
N LEU A 1087 38.78 14.02 -55.67
CA LEU A 1087 39.26 12.66 -55.82
C LEU A 1087 40.62 12.45 -55.11
N ALA A 1088 41.55 13.41 -55.19
CA ALA A 1088 42.79 13.38 -54.42
C ALA A 1088 42.52 13.34 -52.90
N MET A 1089 41.56 14.12 -52.41
CA MET A 1089 41.14 14.08 -51.00
C MET A 1089 40.49 12.74 -50.63
N ALA A 1090 39.60 12.21 -51.48
CA ALA A 1090 38.94 10.94 -51.28
C ALA A 1090 39.92 9.75 -51.23
N LEU A 1091 40.98 9.79 -52.04
CA LEU A 1091 42.03 8.77 -52.03
C LEU A 1091 42.82 8.74 -50.70
N VAL A 1092 43.06 9.88 -50.06
CA VAL A 1092 43.66 9.92 -48.70
C VAL A 1092 42.75 9.23 -47.69
N HIS A 1093 41.46 9.59 -47.69
CA HIS A 1093 40.47 9.04 -46.76
C HIS A 1093 40.30 7.52 -46.95
N LYS A 1094 40.29 7.05 -48.21
CA LYS A 1094 40.27 5.61 -48.51
C LYS A 1094 41.49 4.90 -47.93
N LYS A 1095 42.69 5.48 -48.06
CA LYS A 1095 43.93 4.87 -47.54
C LYS A 1095 43.96 4.77 -46.03
N LEU A 1096 43.36 5.71 -45.30
CA LEU A 1096 43.21 5.63 -43.85
C LEU A 1096 42.28 4.51 -43.40
N TYR A 1097 41.22 4.22 -44.14
CA TYR A 1097 40.33 3.10 -43.83
C TYR A 1097 40.96 1.73 -44.11
N ASP A 1098 41.85 1.66 -45.11
CA ASP A 1098 42.57 0.42 -45.46
C ASP A 1098 43.64 0.04 -44.42
N THR A 1099 44.09 0.98 -43.59
CA THR A 1099 45.08 0.77 -42.52
C THR A 1099 44.43 0.84 -41.13
N LYS A 1100 44.73 -0.09 -40.22
CA LYS A 1100 44.19 -0.09 -38.84
C LYS A 1100 44.67 1.09 -37.96
N ASN A 1101 45.42 2.04 -38.51
CA ASN A 1101 45.97 3.18 -37.81
C ASN A 1101 45.39 4.49 -38.41
N PHE A 1102 44.61 5.23 -37.62
CA PHE A 1102 43.94 6.47 -38.04
C PHE A 1102 44.81 7.72 -37.88
N GLU A 1103 46.04 7.57 -37.35
CA GLU A 1103 46.87 8.71 -36.95
C GLU A 1103 47.84 9.16 -38.06
N ALA A 1104 48.26 8.27 -38.96
CA ALA A 1104 49.24 8.59 -40.01
C ALA A 1104 48.96 7.89 -41.35
N VAL A 1105 49.31 8.57 -42.44
CA VAL A 1105 49.18 8.13 -43.84
C VAL A 1105 50.56 7.80 -44.40
N ASP A 1106 50.72 6.58 -44.94
CA ASP A 1106 51.91 6.18 -45.68
C ASP A 1106 52.00 6.92 -47.02
N MET A 1107 53.02 7.76 -47.16
CA MET A 1107 53.20 8.63 -48.32
C MET A 1107 53.69 7.90 -49.57
N GLU A 1108 54.33 6.73 -49.43
CA GLU A 1108 54.79 5.92 -50.58
C GLU A 1108 53.60 5.39 -51.36
N SER A 1109 52.71 4.67 -50.69
CA SER A 1109 51.51 4.12 -51.33
C SER A 1109 50.53 5.21 -51.77
N TYR A 1110 50.47 6.33 -51.05
CA TYR A 1110 49.55 7.43 -51.35
C TYR A 1110 50.01 8.31 -52.53
N LEU A 1111 51.18 8.96 -52.44
CA LEU A 1111 51.62 9.94 -53.45
C LEU A 1111 52.03 9.28 -54.77
N ALA A 1112 52.65 8.09 -54.72
CA ALA A 1112 52.98 7.36 -55.95
C ALA A 1112 51.71 6.91 -56.68
N GLY A 1113 50.70 6.44 -55.94
CA GLY A 1113 49.39 6.07 -56.50
C GLY A 1113 48.66 7.28 -57.11
N LEU A 1114 48.67 8.41 -56.42
CA LEU A 1114 48.07 9.65 -56.91
C LEU A 1114 48.75 10.14 -58.20
N ALA A 1115 50.08 10.14 -58.27
CA ALA A 1115 50.82 10.57 -59.45
C ALA A 1115 50.49 9.71 -60.69
N HIS A 1116 50.45 8.39 -60.54
CA HIS A 1116 50.08 7.47 -61.63
C HIS A 1116 48.64 7.70 -62.09
N HIS A 1117 47.71 7.87 -61.15
CA HIS A 1117 46.30 8.11 -61.47
C HIS A 1117 46.11 9.42 -62.25
N LEU A 1118 46.77 10.51 -61.84
CA LEU A 1118 46.67 11.80 -62.50
C LEU A 1118 47.22 11.77 -63.94
N VAL A 1119 48.37 11.12 -64.16
CA VAL A 1119 48.92 10.98 -65.52
C VAL A 1119 48.01 10.12 -66.40
N SER A 1120 47.41 9.06 -65.87
CA SER A 1120 46.45 8.23 -66.62
C SER A 1120 45.19 9.00 -67.04
N THR A 1121 44.78 9.99 -66.25
CA THR A 1121 43.55 10.76 -66.48
C THR A 1121 43.75 11.93 -67.45
N TYR A 1122 44.93 12.55 -67.44
CA TYR A 1122 45.19 13.80 -68.20
C TYR A 1122 46.06 13.64 -69.45
N SER A 1123 46.67 12.47 -69.71
CA SER A 1123 47.53 12.25 -70.88
C SER A 1123 46.72 12.13 -72.18
N HIS A 1124 46.41 13.27 -72.81
CA HIS A 1124 45.71 13.33 -74.09
C HIS A 1124 46.69 13.15 -75.26
N GLY A 1125 47.09 11.90 -75.53
CA GLY A 1125 47.83 11.51 -76.74
C GLY A 1125 49.37 11.49 -76.64
N ALA A 1126 49.97 11.99 -75.56
CA ALA A 1126 51.40 11.87 -75.29
C ALA A 1126 51.70 10.72 -74.31
N ARG A 1127 52.73 9.90 -74.59
CA ARG A 1127 53.18 8.83 -73.68
C ARG A 1127 54.06 9.42 -72.59
N ILE A 1128 53.49 9.62 -71.41
CA ILE A 1128 54.17 10.24 -70.26
C ILE A 1128 54.47 9.19 -69.21
N HIS A 1129 55.74 8.97 -68.91
CA HIS A 1129 56.18 8.05 -67.87
C HIS A 1129 56.34 8.79 -66.54
N VAL A 1130 55.77 8.22 -65.47
CA VAL A 1130 55.99 8.68 -64.10
C VAL A 1130 57.07 7.80 -63.47
N LYS A 1131 58.16 8.42 -63.04
CA LYS A 1131 59.14 7.79 -62.16
C LYS A 1131 58.87 8.26 -60.74
N SER A 1132 58.69 7.33 -59.81
CA SER A 1132 58.42 7.65 -58.39
C SER A 1132 59.51 7.04 -57.51
N ASP A 1133 60.31 7.88 -56.88
CA ASP A 1133 61.30 7.51 -55.86
C ASP A 1133 60.82 8.11 -54.52
N VAL A 1134 59.88 7.43 -53.85
CA VAL A 1134 59.26 7.90 -52.60
C VAL A 1134 59.74 7.03 -51.45
N GLU A 1135 60.35 7.64 -50.43
CA GLU A 1135 60.66 6.97 -49.16
C GLU A 1135 59.39 6.75 -48.34
N ASN A 1136 59.35 5.65 -47.58
CA ASN A 1136 58.24 5.31 -46.70
C ASN A 1136 58.22 6.24 -45.48
N ILE A 1137 57.54 7.37 -45.63
CA ILE A 1137 57.37 8.42 -44.63
C ILE A 1137 55.89 8.44 -44.25
N ALA A 1138 55.61 8.40 -42.95
CA ALA A 1138 54.25 8.52 -42.42
C ALA A 1138 53.97 9.97 -42.02
N LEU A 1139 52.88 10.55 -42.52
CA LEU A 1139 52.47 11.92 -42.19
C LEU A 1139 51.03 11.95 -41.69
N ASN A 1140 50.72 12.88 -40.78
CA ASN A 1140 49.34 13.09 -40.35
C ASN A 1140 48.41 13.44 -41.53
N ILE A 1141 47.12 13.17 -41.37
CA ILE A 1141 46.13 13.32 -42.45
C ILE A 1141 46.09 14.73 -43.05
N ASN A 1142 46.21 15.78 -42.23
CA ASN A 1142 46.09 17.16 -42.70
C ASN A 1142 47.26 17.56 -43.61
N THR A 1143 48.46 17.13 -43.24
CA THR A 1143 49.67 17.30 -44.05
C THR A 1143 49.61 16.45 -45.31
N ALA A 1144 49.16 15.19 -45.22
CA ALA A 1144 49.03 14.29 -46.37
C ALA A 1144 48.03 14.81 -47.42
N VAL A 1145 46.87 15.32 -46.99
CA VAL A 1145 45.89 15.96 -47.89
C VAL A 1145 46.50 17.16 -48.59
N SER A 1146 47.22 18.01 -47.85
CA SER A 1146 47.87 19.21 -48.41
C SER A 1146 48.95 18.84 -49.43
N CYS A 1147 49.80 17.85 -49.13
CA CYS A 1147 50.82 17.34 -50.06
C CYS A 1147 50.21 16.75 -51.34
N GLY A 1148 49.10 16.01 -51.22
CA GLY A 1148 48.41 15.45 -52.38
C GLY A 1148 47.76 16.49 -53.27
N LEU A 1149 47.14 17.51 -52.68
CA LEU A 1149 46.60 18.63 -53.44
C LEU A 1149 47.70 19.42 -54.16
N ILE A 1150 48.85 19.66 -53.50
CA ILE A 1150 50.01 20.29 -54.14
C ILE A 1150 50.50 19.43 -55.31
N LEU A 1151 50.67 18.12 -55.10
CA LEU A 1151 51.10 17.20 -56.14
C LEU A 1151 50.13 17.18 -57.32
N ASN A 1152 48.83 17.21 -57.04
CA ASN A 1152 47.78 17.27 -58.05
C ASN A 1152 47.91 18.51 -58.94
N GLU A 1153 48.12 19.69 -58.36
CA GLU A 1153 48.31 20.92 -59.14
C GLU A 1153 49.61 20.89 -59.94
N LEU A 1154 50.72 20.44 -59.35
CA LEU A 1154 52.02 20.41 -60.02
C LEU A 1154 52.03 19.44 -61.20
N ILE A 1155 51.51 18.23 -61.03
CA ILE A 1155 51.42 17.24 -62.10
C ILE A 1155 50.43 17.71 -63.18
N SER A 1156 49.25 18.18 -62.79
CA SER A 1156 48.26 18.68 -63.77
C SER A 1156 48.83 19.83 -64.61
N ASN A 1157 49.59 20.75 -64.00
CA ASN A 1157 50.25 21.83 -64.72
C ASN A 1157 51.37 21.33 -65.65
N ALA A 1158 52.17 20.35 -65.22
CA ALA A 1158 53.18 19.75 -66.09
C ALA A 1158 52.53 19.08 -67.32
N LEU A 1159 51.44 18.34 -67.13
CA LEU A 1159 50.71 17.70 -68.22
C LEU A 1159 50.09 18.71 -69.18
N LYS A 1160 49.53 19.81 -68.67
CA LYS A 1160 48.91 20.85 -69.49
C LYS A 1160 49.92 21.68 -70.28
N TYR A 1161 51.07 22.04 -69.70
CA TYR A 1161 51.95 23.07 -70.27
C TYR A 1161 53.35 22.57 -70.65
N ALA A 1162 53.91 21.60 -69.92
CA ALA A 1162 55.31 21.21 -70.11
C ALA A 1162 55.54 20.31 -71.34
N PHE A 1163 54.51 19.57 -71.75
CA PHE A 1163 54.57 18.55 -72.80
C PHE A 1163 53.79 18.88 -74.08
N GLN A 1164 53.26 20.09 -74.22
CA GLN A 1164 52.52 20.49 -75.43
C GLN A 1164 53.40 20.33 -76.69
N GLY A 1165 52.91 19.56 -77.67
CA GLY A 1165 53.62 19.28 -78.92
C GLY A 1165 54.73 18.23 -78.84
N ARG A 1166 54.81 17.42 -77.77
CA ARG A 1166 55.73 16.28 -77.63
C ARG A 1166 54.99 14.95 -77.59
N GLU A 1167 55.56 13.93 -78.24
CA GLU A 1167 55.00 12.57 -78.23
C GLU A 1167 55.36 11.77 -76.96
N THR A 1168 56.47 12.12 -76.30
CA THR A 1168 56.95 11.48 -75.07
C THR A 1168 57.41 12.49 -74.01
N GLY A 1169 57.24 12.14 -72.75
CA GLY A 1169 57.65 12.96 -71.61
C GLY A 1169 57.89 12.13 -70.34
N GLU A 1170 58.61 12.70 -69.38
CA GLU A 1170 58.88 12.07 -68.09
C GLU A 1170 58.59 13.07 -66.96
N ILE A 1171 57.88 12.58 -65.94
CA ILE A 1171 57.71 13.27 -64.65
C ILE A 1171 58.38 12.41 -63.58
N HIS A 1172 59.31 13.00 -62.84
CA HIS A 1172 60.00 12.38 -61.73
C HIS A 1172 59.50 12.97 -60.41
N LEU A 1173 58.80 12.15 -59.63
CA LEU A 1173 58.43 12.44 -58.26
C LEU A 1173 59.47 11.82 -57.33
N LYS A 1174 60.10 12.65 -56.50
CA LYS A 1174 61.02 12.20 -55.45
C LYS A 1174 60.58 12.75 -54.10
N VAL A 1175 60.40 11.89 -53.12
CA VAL A 1175 60.01 12.29 -51.76
C VAL A 1175 60.93 11.59 -50.77
N PHE A 1176 61.58 12.36 -49.91
CA PHE A 1176 62.59 11.85 -48.99
C PHE A 1176 62.77 12.78 -47.78
N ALA A 1177 63.30 12.24 -46.69
CA ALA A 1177 63.65 13.00 -45.50
C ALA A 1177 65.17 13.25 -45.48
N PRO A 1178 65.68 14.45 -45.84
CA PRO A 1178 67.12 14.73 -45.82
C PRO A 1178 67.74 14.68 -44.42
N ASP A 1179 66.93 14.91 -43.38
CA ASP A 1179 67.25 14.79 -41.96
C ASP A 1179 66.00 14.31 -41.19
N SER A 1180 66.10 14.08 -39.88
CA SER A 1180 65.00 13.56 -39.06
C SER A 1180 63.87 14.58 -38.79
N GLU A 1181 64.05 15.84 -39.19
CA GLU A 1181 63.13 16.94 -38.84
C GLU A 1181 62.39 17.51 -40.05
N THR A 1182 62.82 17.18 -41.28
CA THR A 1182 62.25 17.78 -42.49
C THR A 1182 61.97 16.74 -43.58
N VAL A 1183 60.89 16.98 -44.32
CA VAL A 1183 60.51 16.22 -45.50
C VAL A 1183 60.64 17.09 -46.74
N GLN A 1184 61.20 16.53 -47.82
CA GLN A 1184 61.27 17.18 -49.13
C GLN A 1184 60.45 16.43 -50.17
N ILE A 1185 59.57 17.17 -50.86
CA ILE A 1185 58.86 16.71 -52.05
C ILE A 1185 59.44 17.43 -53.26
N LYS A 1186 59.99 16.67 -54.22
CA LYS A 1186 60.52 17.16 -55.49
C LYS A 1186 59.71 16.62 -56.65
N VAL A 1187 59.17 17.52 -57.46
CA VAL A 1187 58.46 17.18 -58.71
C VAL A 1187 59.23 17.79 -59.86
N LYS A 1188 59.75 16.93 -60.74
CA LYS A 1188 60.54 17.34 -61.91
C LYS A 1188 59.87 16.88 -63.20
N ASP A 1189 59.73 17.78 -64.15
CA ASP A 1189 59.39 17.44 -65.53
C ASP A 1189 60.61 17.56 -66.44
N ASN A 1190 60.60 16.89 -67.59
CA ASN A 1190 61.61 17.06 -68.65
C ASN A 1190 61.11 17.89 -69.84
N GLY A 1191 60.06 18.69 -69.64
CA GLY A 1191 59.35 19.46 -70.66
C GLY A 1191 60.09 20.69 -71.19
N VAL A 1192 59.34 21.64 -71.76
CA VAL A 1192 59.90 22.87 -72.37
C VAL A 1192 60.49 23.87 -71.37
N GLY A 1193 60.12 23.74 -70.09
CA GLY A 1193 60.51 24.66 -69.01
C GLY A 1193 59.66 25.95 -68.96
N LEU A 1194 59.81 26.72 -67.90
CA LEU A 1194 59.08 27.98 -67.66
C LEU A 1194 59.63 29.14 -68.52
N PRO A 1195 58.81 30.15 -68.84
CA PRO A 1195 59.23 31.33 -69.62
C PRO A 1195 60.38 32.12 -68.96
N LYS A 1196 61.23 32.80 -69.77
CA LYS A 1196 62.30 33.68 -69.25
C LYS A 1196 61.69 34.84 -68.45
N GLY A 1197 62.09 34.99 -67.19
CA GLY A 1197 61.58 36.04 -66.29
C GLY A 1197 60.32 35.68 -65.52
N PHE A 1198 59.93 34.39 -65.49
CA PHE A 1198 58.83 33.91 -64.66
C PHE A 1198 59.13 34.14 -63.17
N ASP A 1199 58.31 34.97 -62.52
CA ASP A 1199 58.35 35.21 -61.08
C ASP A 1199 57.20 34.41 -60.44
N SER A 1200 57.54 33.43 -59.61
CA SER A 1200 56.58 32.57 -58.93
C SER A 1200 55.58 33.40 -58.10
N LYS A 1201 56.02 34.52 -57.51
CA LYS A 1201 55.21 35.38 -56.64
C LYS A 1201 54.28 36.34 -57.40
N LYS A 1202 54.36 36.40 -58.74
CA LYS A 1202 53.53 37.27 -59.61
C LYS A 1202 52.66 36.50 -60.61
N SER A 1203 52.53 35.18 -60.45
CA SER A 1203 51.73 34.34 -61.33
C SER A 1203 50.23 34.49 -61.07
N ASP A 1204 49.43 34.85 -62.08
CA ASP A 1204 47.97 35.00 -61.98
C ASP A 1204 47.19 33.66 -62.00
N THR A 1205 47.91 32.53 -62.12
CA THR A 1205 47.28 31.21 -62.22
C THR A 1205 46.80 30.72 -60.87
N LEU A 1206 45.52 30.33 -60.79
CA LEU A 1206 44.91 29.89 -59.52
C LEU A 1206 45.59 28.63 -58.96
N GLY A 1207 46.07 27.73 -59.83
CA GLY A 1207 46.77 26.51 -59.42
C GLY A 1207 48.09 26.79 -58.70
N PHE A 1208 48.86 27.79 -59.15
CA PHE A 1208 50.12 28.14 -58.52
C PHE A 1208 49.92 28.83 -57.16
N HIS A 1209 48.94 29.74 -57.07
CA HIS A 1209 48.57 30.36 -55.80
C HIS A 1209 48.10 29.33 -54.76
N LEU A 1210 47.42 28.27 -55.21
CA LEU A 1210 47.02 27.17 -54.35
C LEU A 1210 48.22 26.36 -53.83
N VAL A 1211 49.23 26.13 -54.68
CA VAL A 1211 50.48 25.47 -54.26
C VAL A 1211 51.20 26.31 -53.21
N GLU A 1212 51.26 27.63 -53.35
CA GLU A 1212 51.85 28.52 -52.34
C GLU A 1212 51.08 28.47 -51.02
N LEU A 1213 49.76 28.64 -51.05
CA LEU A 1213 48.90 28.61 -49.85
C LEU A 1213 48.99 27.28 -49.09
N LEU A 1214 48.95 26.16 -49.82
CA LEU A 1214 49.05 24.83 -49.20
C LEU A 1214 50.46 24.56 -48.67
N THR A 1215 51.49 25.12 -49.32
CA THR A 1215 52.87 25.04 -48.82
C THR A 1215 53.03 25.85 -47.54
N GLU A 1216 52.43 27.04 -47.44
CA GLU A 1216 52.38 27.82 -46.19
C GLU A 1216 51.57 27.10 -45.09
N GLN A 1217 50.48 26.43 -45.46
CA GLN A 1217 49.63 25.69 -44.50
C GLN A 1217 50.38 24.54 -43.83
N ILE A 1218 51.29 23.88 -44.54
CA ILE A 1218 52.19 22.86 -43.97
C ILE A 1218 53.49 23.47 -43.41
N LYS A 1219 53.55 24.79 -43.24
CA LYS A 1219 54.72 25.56 -42.75
C LYS A 1219 55.99 25.29 -43.58
N GLY A 1220 55.81 25.03 -44.87
CA GLY A 1220 56.88 24.70 -45.80
C GLY A 1220 57.41 25.90 -46.61
N SER A 1221 58.44 25.64 -47.40
CA SER A 1221 59.00 26.58 -48.37
C SER A 1221 59.05 25.96 -49.77
N LEU A 1222 58.76 26.77 -50.80
CA LEU A 1222 58.75 26.37 -52.20
C LEU A 1222 59.94 26.97 -52.95
N GLN A 1223 60.71 26.13 -53.64
CA GLN A 1223 61.78 26.53 -54.55
C GLN A 1223 61.49 26.02 -55.96
N VAL A 1224 61.73 26.86 -56.96
CA VAL A 1224 61.46 26.55 -58.37
C VAL A 1224 62.72 26.77 -59.20
N GLU A 1225 63.15 25.73 -59.90
CA GLU A 1225 64.26 25.80 -60.86
C GLU A 1225 63.76 25.44 -62.25
N SER A 1226 64.03 26.28 -63.25
CA SER A 1226 63.65 25.97 -64.64
C SER A 1226 64.73 26.38 -65.63
N LYS A 1227 64.99 25.51 -66.61
CA LYS A 1227 65.94 25.76 -67.71
C LYS A 1227 65.26 25.44 -69.03
N LYS A 1228 65.36 26.36 -69.99
CA LYS A 1228 64.74 26.22 -71.32
C LYS A 1228 65.19 24.90 -71.96
N SER A 1229 64.23 24.07 -72.36
CA SER A 1229 64.44 22.73 -72.95
C SER A 1229 65.03 21.66 -72.03
N ARG A 1230 65.08 21.88 -70.70
CA ARG A 1230 65.49 20.89 -69.68
C ARG A 1230 64.44 20.69 -68.57
N GLY A 1231 63.21 21.17 -68.78
CA GLY A 1231 62.09 21.05 -67.86
C GLY A 1231 62.18 21.93 -66.60
N THR A 1232 61.27 21.69 -65.67
CA THR A 1232 61.14 22.42 -64.40
C THR A 1232 61.24 21.48 -63.20
N VAL A 1233 61.82 21.97 -62.11
CA VAL A 1233 61.89 21.28 -60.82
C VAL A 1233 61.22 22.14 -59.76
N PHE A 1234 60.20 21.60 -59.12
CA PHE A 1234 59.59 22.15 -57.92
C PHE A 1234 60.11 21.38 -56.71
N THR A 1235 60.67 22.09 -55.73
CA THR A 1235 61.11 21.52 -54.45
C THR A 1235 60.33 22.17 -53.32
N ILE A 1236 59.62 21.36 -52.55
CA ILE A 1236 58.89 21.78 -51.36
C ILE A 1236 59.55 21.15 -50.15
N THR A 1237 59.92 21.97 -49.16
CA THR A 1237 60.56 21.52 -47.92
C THR A 1237 59.71 21.96 -46.74
N PHE A 1238 59.31 21.04 -45.87
CA PHE A 1238 58.46 21.31 -44.71
C PHE A 1238 58.87 20.44 -43.51
N PRO A 1239 58.55 20.86 -42.27
CA PRO A 1239 58.88 20.08 -41.07
C PRO A 1239 58.08 18.77 -41.00
N GLN A 1240 58.74 17.70 -40.56
CA GLN A 1240 58.09 16.45 -40.18
C GLN A 1240 57.50 16.63 -38.78
N GLU A 1241 56.22 17.01 -38.69
CA GLU A 1241 55.52 17.03 -37.40
C GLU A 1241 55.28 15.57 -36.93
N GLU A 1242 55.68 15.25 -35.70
CA GLU A 1242 55.50 13.92 -35.05
C GLU A 1242 54.05 13.46 -35.00
#